data_AF-A0A3N4NAC4-F1
#
_entry.id   AF-A0A3N4NAC4-F1
#
_cell.length_a   1.000
_cell.length_b   1.000
_cell.length_c   1.000
_cell.angle_alpha   90.00
_cell.angle_beta   90.00
_cell.angle_gamma   90.00
#
_symmetry.space_group_name_H-M   'P 1'
#
loop_
_entity.id
_entity.type
_entity.pdbx_description
1 polymer ?
#
loop_
_entity_poly.entity_id
_entity_poly.type
_entity_poly.pdbx_seq_one_letter_code
_entity_poly.pdbx_strand_id
1 'polypeptide(L)'
;MKKLTAQNLHVQLNEALESKEFVLILNAIIRFLRNGGRRLASERFDLIIATLKNNPDLARKFSQRFYIWLEKVHVYPALIKLGLFSRDSFIREITIRIYERFSPSFKDFNNLLEVFLYLFHTQSDEKWLQTLNLRQWLALYELIEEHADPTLLQIVQRKLTDSLLRSMEMLSLWIASEAIEPELVRIAPRLLHSDSPFVALQREMAKLIEHYRLETTPYDTAHLEVMFDQCVKQVEYLARRGTGAGSGSSVKVAHLLERLQQTLGRLKLLTNIQTQPQQRTRLTIVLMNHLINAAVGQYSTRELRRSSIRMLARSITENTSNHGEHYITRDRREYMSMLYSAAGGGVIIALMALNKIHISTLGYSEFIKSVLSGLNYGIGFMIIHMLHFTVATKQPAMTAARFAEKVDLNERGRAVDNKLAKLLIDVCRSQSVAVFGNVVVAILLAGVISVAFISSNQQPLLSEQSVAYQLKSIDIFTQPTLWYAAIAGVWLFCSGIIAGFFDNRSDYLDLRNRLTVNPFLRKIMPAALRKHFAEYMHNHYGSLMGNFIFGMLLGMTGFFGHLFNLPLDIRHVAFSSANLGYAAVSGDIGAAAFIYGMIGVLAIGTVNLIVSFVLALYVALRSRGTEISSMSNLIKNVWAQVKTNPLQLVYPVQIPSSANGNGKDNGDQKSH
;
A
#
# COMPACT_ATOMS: atom_id res chain seq x y z
N MET A 1 -20.21 -26.48 27.18
CA MET A 1 -20.82 -25.53 28.14
C MET A 1 -22.12 -25.00 27.58
N LYS A 2 -23.17 -24.86 28.40
CA LYS A 2 -24.41 -24.15 28.01
C LYS A 2 -24.12 -22.65 27.88
N LYS A 3 -24.99 -21.92 27.16
CA LYS A 3 -24.81 -20.49 26.87
C LYS A 3 -25.02 -19.66 28.15
N LEU A 4 -24.03 -18.84 28.49
CA LEU A 4 -24.14 -17.84 29.56
C LEU A 4 -25.14 -16.73 29.15
N THR A 5 -26.06 -16.41 30.04
CA THR A 5 -27.04 -15.33 29.97
C THR A 5 -26.99 -14.53 31.27
N ALA A 6 -27.56 -13.32 31.28
CA ALA A 6 -27.58 -12.50 32.49
C ALA A 6 -28.29 -13.18 33.68
N GLN A 7 -29.28 -14.04 33.41
CA GLN A 7 -30.08 -14.71 34.44
C GLN A 7 -29.42 -15.98 34.99
N ASN A 8 -28.55 -16.64 34.22
CA ASN A 8 -27.94 -17.92 34.62
C ASN A 8 -26.43 -17.83 34.90
N LEU A 9 -25.86 -16.62 34.85
CA LEU A 9 -24.42 -16.38 34.91
C LEU A 9 -23.77 -17.03 36.14
N HIS A 10 -24.35 -16.84 37.33
CA HIS A 10 -23.83 -17.44 38.57
C HIS A 10 -23.82 -18.97 38.52
N VAL A 11 -24.98 -19.58 38.25
CA VAL A 11 -25.15 -21.05 38.25
C VAL A 11 -24.26 -21.70 37.20
N GLN A 12 -24.26 -21.16 35.99
CA GLN A 12 -23.48 -21.72 34.88
C GLN A 12 -21.97 -21.49 35.03
N LEU A 13 -21.53 -20.39 35.64
CA LEU A 13 -20.11 -20.19 35.93
C LEU A 13 -19.63 -21.16 37.01
N ASN A 14 -20.43 -21.40 38.04
CA ASN A 14 -20.11 -22.36 39.10
C ASN A 14 -20.03 -23.80 38.54
N GLU A 15 -20.99 -24.23 37.72
CA GLU A 15 -20.94 -25.52 37.01
C GLU A 15 -19.72 -25.61 36.07
N ALA A 16 -19.39 -24.52 35.38
CA ALA A 16 -18.28 -24.48 34.43
C ALA A 16 -16.90 -24.60 35.09
N LEU A 17 -16.77 -24.16 36.34
CA LEU A 17 -15.52 -24.25 37.09
C LEU A 17 -15.09 -25.70 37.39
N GLU A 18 -16.01 -26.66 37.25
CA GLU A 18 -15.73 -28.10 37.32
C GLU A 18 -15.11 -28.67 36.03
N SER A 19 -15.14 -27.91 34.92
CA SER A 19 -14.53 -28.33 33.66
C SER A 19 -13.01 -28.46 33.78
N LYS A 20 -12.42 -29.46 33.10
CA LYS A 20 -10.96 -29.71 33.15
C LYS A 20 -10.13 -28.56 32.58
N GLU A 21 -10.58 -27.95 31.49
CA GLU A 21 -9.86 -26.90 30.77
C GLU A 21 -10.40 -25.49 31.06
N PHE A 22 -9.62 -24.69 31.78
CA PHE A 22 -9.99 -23.32 32.15
C PHE A 22 -10.20 -22.38 30.95
N VAL A 23 -9.51 -22.63 29.82
CA VAL A 23 -9.66 -21.84 28.58
C VAL A 23 -11.10 -21.88 28.04
N LEU A 24 -11.84 -22.97 28.25
CA LEU A 24 -13.24 -23.07 27.83
C LEU A 24 -14.15 -22.14 28.65
N ILE A 25 -13.82 -21.92 29.92
CA ILE A 25 -14.51 -20.96 30.79
C ILE A 25 -14.25 -19.54 30.31
N LEU A 26 -12.99 -19.20 30.01
CA LEU A 26 -12.63 -17.91 29.41
C LEU A 26 -13.38 -17.69 28.09
N ASN A 27 -13.46 -18.70 27.22
CA ASN A 27 -14.19 -18.60 25.96
C ASN A 27 -15.69 -18.38 26.18
N ALA A 28 -16.29 -19.02 27.19
CA ALA A 28 -17.69 -18.76 27.53
C ALA A 28 -17.92 -17.32 28.00
N ILE A 29 -17.04 -16.79 28.84
CA ILE A 29 -17.07 -15.39 29.30
C ILE A 29 -16.92 -14.43 28.11
N ILE A 30 -15.93 -14.64 27.24
CA ILE A 30 -15.72 -13.81 26.05
C ILE A 30 -16.93 -13.90 25.11
N ARG A 31 -17.54 -15.07 24.93
CA ARG A 31 -18.78 -15.22 24.15
C ARG A 31 -19.95 -14.46 24.79
N PHE A 32 -20.05 -14.43 26.11
CA PHE A 32 -21.08 -13.66 26.80
C PHE A 32 -20.92 -12.15 26.55
N LEU A 33 -19.69 -11.63 26.66
CA LEU A 33 -19.37 -10.24 26.33
C LEU A 33 -19.62 -9.92 24.85
N ARG A 34 -19.10 -10.77 23.94
CA ARG A 34 -19.28 -10.65 22.49
C ARG A 34 -20.76 -10.58 22.09
N ASN A 35 -21.60 -11.41 22.70
CA ASN A 35 -23.05 -11.41 22.45
C ASN A 35 -23.75 -10.12 22.90
N GLY A 36 -23.11 -9.28 23.73
CA GLY A 36 -23.62 -7.95 24.10
C GLY A 36 -23.32 -6.88 23.03
N GLY A 37 -22.36 -7.14 22.15
CA GLY A 37 -21.95 -6.22 21.09
C GLY A 37 -21.57 -4.83 21.63
N ARG A 38 -21.69 -3.80 20.78
CA ARG A 38 -21.34 -2.41 21.16
C ARG A 38 -22.26 -1.81 22.23
N ARG A 39 -23.47 -2.37 22.43
CA ARG A 39 -24.48 -1.76 23.31
C ARG A 39 -24.38 -2.27 24.74
N LEU A 40 -24.23 -3.59 24.91
CA LEU A 40 -24.39 -4.24 26.22
C LEU A 40 -23.09 -4.89 26.72
N ALA A 41 -21.98 -4.86 25.99
CA ALA A 41 -20.75 -5.53 26.43
C ALA A 41 -20.18 -4.93 27.71
N SER A 42 -20.16 -3.60 27.85
CA SER A 42 -19.73 -2.94 29.10
C SER A 42 -20.61 -3.36 30.28
N GLU A 43 -21.94 -3.29 30.15
CA GLU A 43 -22.87 -3.68 31.22
C GLU A 43 -22.74 -5.16 31.58
N ARG A 44 -22.52 -6.03 30.59
CA ARG A 44 -22.26 -7.47 30.83
C ARG A 44 -20.94 -7.69 31.54
N PHE A 45 -19.95 -6.84 31.30
CA PHE A 45 -18.68 -6.92 32.01
C PHE A 45 -18.85 -6.53 33.47
N ASP A 46 -19.60 -5.45 33.73
CA ASP A 46 -19.97 -5.04 35.09
C ASP A 46 -20.78 -6.14 35.80
N LEU A 47 -21.66 -6.84 35.09
CA LEU A 47 -22.42 -7.96 35.64
C LEU A 47 -21.51 -9.13 36.07
N ILE A 48 -20.45 -9.43 35.32
CA ILE A 48 -19.46 -10.46 35.73
C ILE A 48 -18.77 -10.04 37.02
N ILE A 49 -18.29 -8.79 37.07
CA ILE A 49 -17.61 -8.25 38.25
C ILE A 49 -18.55 -8.28 39.47
N ALA A 50 -19.79 -7.83 39.31
CA ALA A 50 -20.81 -7.86 40.36
C ALA A 50 -21.13 -9.29 40.82
N THR A 51 -21.21 -10.25 39.89
CA THR A 51 -21.49 -11.65 40.23
C THR A 51 -20.39 -12.27 41.08
N LEU A 52 -19.12 -12.02 40.72
CA LEU A 52 -17.98 -12.49 41.51
C LEU A 52 -17.90 -11.78 42.87
N LYS A 53 -18.11 -10.45 42.90
CA LYS A 53 -18.09 -9.66 44.13
C LYS A 53 -19.17 -10.07 45.13
N ASN A 54 -20.36 -10.42 44.65
CA ASN A 54 -21.48 -10.83 45.49
C ASN A 54 -21.39 -12.29 45.96
N ASN A 55 -20.47 -13.11 45.41
CA ASN A 55 -20.34 -14.53 45.74
C ASN A 55 -18.87 -14.90 46.02
N PRO A 56 -18.38 -14.68 47.26
CA PRO A 56 -16.97 -14.88 47.61
C PRO A 56 -16.44 -16.30 47.34
N ASP A 57 -17.26 -17.34 47.53
CA ASP A 57 -16.85 -18.72 47.23
C ASP A 57 -16.66 -18.97 45.73
N LEU A 58 -17.52 -18.37 44.90
CA LEU A 58 -17.37 -18.41 43.45
C LEU A 58 -16.10 -17.66 43.01
N ALA A 59 -15.84 -16.48 43.60
CA ALA A 59 -14.64 -15.71 43.34
C ALA A 59 -13.36 -16.46 43.74
N ARG A 60 -13.34 -17.11 44.91
CA ARG A 60 -12.22 -17.95 45.37
C ARG A 60 -11.96 -19.13 44.43
N LYS A 61 -13.01 -19.87 44.04
CA LYS A 61 -12.88 -20.96 43.05
C LYS A 61 -12.38 -20.47 41.71
N PHE A 62 -12.92 -19.35 41.22
CA PHE A 62 -12.49 -18.76 39.95
C PHE A 62 -11.02 -18.32 40.01
N SER A 63 -10.62 -17.62 41.07
CA SER A 63 -9.25 -17.16 41.28
C SER A 63 -8.26 -18.34 41.35
N GLN A 64 -8.57 -19.36 42.15
CA GLN A 64 -7.75 -20.56 42.25
C GLN A 64 -7.56 -21.24 40.88
N ARG A 65 -8.65 -21.44 40.12
CA ARG A 65 -8.58 -22.05 38.78
C ARG A 65 -7.81 -21.16 37.79
N PHE A 66 -7.98 -19.84 37.87
CA PHE A 66 -7.26 -18.87 37.03
C PHE A 66 -5.76 -18.96 37.26
N TYR A 67 -5.30 -18.91 38.52
CA TYR A 67 -3.87 -18.96 38.82
C TYR A 67 -3.26 -20.35 38.57
N ILE A 68 -3.98 -21.45 38.77
CA ILE A 68 -3.51 -22.80 38.38
C ILE A 68 -3.31 -22.89 36.85
N TRP A 69 -4.21 -22.29 36.08
CA TRP A 69 -4.06 -22.24 34.63
C TRP A 69 -2.88 -21.33 34.21
N LEU A 70 -2.77 -20.16 34.85
CA LEU A 70 -1.69 -19.19 34.57
C LEU A 70 -0.31 -19.73 34.96
N GLU A 71 -0.24 -20.57 36.00
CA GLU A 71 0.94 -21.32 36.37
C GLU A 71 1.38 -22.29 35.27
N LYS A 72 0.45 -22.89 34.52
CA LYS A 72 0.76 -23.88 33.47
C LYS A 72 1.08 -23.23 32.13
N VAL A 73 0.36 -22.18 31.77
CA VAL A 73 0.45 -21.55 30.45
C VAL A 73 1.83 -20.92 30.20
N HIS A 74 2.33 -21.07 28.97
CA HIS A 74 3.52 -20.40 28.48
C HIS A 74 3.16 -19.00 27.98
N VAL A 75 3.55 -17.99 28.75
CA VAL A 75 3.27 -16.56 28.47
C VAL A 75 4.27 -15.97 27.47
N TYR A 76 5.52 -16.45 27.50
CA TYR A 76 6.63 -15.96 26.69
C TYR A 76 6.28 -15.78 25.19
N PRO A 77 5.69 -16.77 24.47
CA PRO A 77 5.38 -16.60 23.04
C PRO A 77 4.45 -15.41 22.74
N ALA A 78 3.47 -15.12 23.62
CA ALA A 78 2.57 -13.98 23.43
C ALA A 78 3.32 -12.64 23.58
N LEU A 79 4.27 -12.57 24.51
CA LEU A 79 5.05 -11.35 24.76
C LEU A 79 5.95 -10.97 23.60
N ILE A 80 6.54 -11.97 22.93
CA ILE A 80 7.53 -11.77 21.86
C ILE A 80 6.98 -11.88 20.44
N LYS A 81 5.78 -12.43 20.21
CA LYS A 81 5.23 -12.60 18.84
C LYS A 81 3.91 -11.87 18.61
N LEU A 82 3.00 -11.88 19.58
CA LEU A 82 1.64 -11.38 19.35
C LEU A 82 1.61 -9.85 19.22
N GLY A 83 1.22 -9.38 18.04
CA GLY A 83 1.18 -7.96 17.69
C GLY A 83 2.48 -7.38 17.15
N LEU A 84 3.51 -8.22 16.93
CA LEU A 84 4.73 -7.84 16.24
C LEU A 84 4.72 -8.44 14.82
N PHE A 85 5.15 -7.66 13.83
CA PHE A 85 5.33 -8.15 12.46
C PHE A 85 6.32 -9.30 12.40
N SER A 86 6.16 -10.24 11.46
CA SER A 86 7.09 -11.37 11.36
C SER A 86 8.50 -10.94 10.98
N ARG A 87 9.50 -11.73 11.35
CA ARG A 87 10.87 -11.61 10.80
C ARG A 87 10.92 -12.00 9.33
N ASP A 88 9.98 -12.84 8.91
CA ASP A 88 9.82 -13.21 7.53
C ASP A 88 9.36 -12.03 6.68
N SER A 89 9.56 -12.16 5.37
CA SER A 89 9.09 -11.19 4.40
C SER A 89 7.57 -11.01 4.49
N PHE A 90 7.13 -9.77 4.34
CA PHE A 90 5.73 -9.36 4.34
C PHE A 90 4.80 -10.25 3.50
N ILE A 91 5.27 -10.68 2.33
CA ILE A 91 4.51 -11.57 1.42
C ILE A 91 4.26 -12.93 2.09
N ARG A 92 5.27 -13.50 2.75
CA ARG A 92 5.13 -14.78 3.46
C ARG A 92 4.13 -14.66 4.61
N GLU A 93 4.10 -13.53 5.30
CA GLU A 93 3.10 -13.26 6.33
C GLU A 93 1.67 -13.20 5.76
N ILE A 94 1.48 -12.53 4.63
CA ILE A 94 0.18 -12.53 3.92
C ILE A 94 -0.20 -13.96 3.54
N THR A 95 0.72 -14.72 2.93
CA THR A 95 0.46 -16.11 2.52
C THR A 95 0.06 -16.98 3.71
N ILE A 96 0.77 -16.87 4.85
CA ILE A 96 0.43 -17.60 6.08
C ILE A 96 -0.95 -17.20 6.59
N ARG A 97 -1.26 -15.89 6.66
CA ARG A 97 -2.58 -15.42 7.13
C ARG A 97 -3.72 -15.89 6.22
N ILE A 98 -3.49 -15.95 4.90
CA ILE A 98 -4.46 -16.49 3.95
C ILE A 98 -4.61 -18.00 4.17
N TYR A 99 -3.51 -18.73 4.32
CA TYR A 99 -3.53 -20.17 4.54
C TYR A 99 -4.24 -20.56 5.85
N GLU A 100 -3.94 -19.89 6.97
CA GLU A 100 -4.62 -20.07 8.27
C GLU A 100 -6.13 -19.84 8.21
N ARG A 101 -6.62 -19.12 7.19
CA ARG A 101 -8.05 -18.93 6.97
C ARG A 101 -8.72 -20.13 6.31
N PHE A 102 -8.00 -20.80 5.41
CA PHE A 102 -8.48 -21.99 4.71
C PHE A 102 -8.24 -23.27 5.52
N SER A 103 -7.12 -23.32 6.23
CA SER A 103 -6.70 -24.45 7.07
C SER A 103 -6.16 -23.92 8.40
N PRO A 104 -7.03 -23.66 9.39
CA PRO A 104 -6.61 -23.15 10.69
C PRO A 104 -5.71 -24.14 11.43
N SER A 105 -4.60 -23.65 11.98
CA SER A 105 -3.70 -24.43 12.82
C SER A 105 -4.36 -24.95 14.09
N PHE A 106 -3.90 -26.12 14.57
CA PHE A 106 -4.26 -26.64 15.88
C PHE A 106 -3.86 -25.66 17.00
N LYS A 107 -4.76 -25.43 17.97
CA LYS A 107 -4.57 -24.46 19.05
C LYS A 107 -4.13 -25.15 20.33
N ASP A 108 -2.88 -24.95 20.72
CA ASP A 108 -2.35 -25.41 22.00
C ASP A 108 -2.76 -24.47 23.14
N PHE A 109 -3.64 -24.95 24.03
CA PHE A 109 -4.14 -24.18 25.18
C PHE A 109 -3.12 -23.99 26.30
N ASN A 110 -1.94 -24.62 26.20
CA ASN A 110 -0.79 -24.31 27.06
C ASN A 110 0.02 -23.12 26.55
N ASN A 111 -0.31 -22.55 25.39
CA ASN A 111 0.37 -21.38 24.83
C ASN A 111 -0.55 -20.15 24.86
N LEU A 112 -0.16 -19.11 25.60
CA LEU A 112 -1.00 -17.92 25.77
C LEU A 112 -1.29 -17.23 24.42
N LEU A 113 -0.36 -17.28 23.47
CA LEU A 113 -0.57 -16.72 22.13
C LEU A 113 -1.76 -17.38 21.45
N GLU A 114 -1.79 -18.72 21.43
CA GLU A 114 -2.87 -19.48 20.79
C GLU A 114 -4.19 -19.33 21.54
N VAL A 115 -4.14 -19.16 22.87
CA VAL A 115 -5.32 -18.83 23.68
C VAL A 115 -5.92 -17.49 23.26
N PHE A 116 -5.13 -16.43 23.09
CA PHE A 116 -5.65 -15.15 22.58
C PHE A 116 -6.29 -15.30 21.19
N LEU A 117 -5.65 -16.04 20.28
CA LEU A 117 -6.18 -16.28 18.94
C LEU A 117 -7.47 -17.10 18.94
N TYR A 118 -7.58 -18.07 19.84
CA TYR A 118 -8.80 -18.86 20.03
C TYR A 118 -9.95 -18.01 20.61
N LEU A 119 -9.66 -17.20 21.63
CA LEU A 119 -10.65 -16.37 22.31
C LEU A 119 -11.17 -15.24 21.41
N PHE A 120 -10.28 -14.58 20.65
CA PHE A 120 -10.56 -13.36 19.88
C PHE A 120 -10.43 -13.56 18.37
N HIS A 121 -11.20 -14.50 17.83
CA HIS A 121 -11.10 -14.94 16.42
C HIS A 121 -12.02 -14.16 15.44
N THR A 122 -12.89 -13.27 15.92
CA THR A 122 -13.90 -12.63 15.06
C THR A 122 -13.55 -11.16 14.77
N GLN A 123 -13.65 -10.74 13.51
CA GLN A 123 -13.39 -9.33 13.12
C GLN A 123 -14.29 -8.31 13.84
N SER A 124 -15.49 -8.71 14.27
CA SER A 124 -16.41 -7.86 15.02
C SER A 124 -16.00 -7.63 16.47
N ASP A 125 -14.97 -8.33 16.97
CA ASP A 125 -14.55 -8.24 18.35
C ASP A 125 -14.05 -6.84 18.72
N GLU A 126 -13.43 -6.15 17.76
CA GLU A 126 -13.01 -4.75 17.90
C GLU A 126 -14.15 -3.85 18.41
N LYS A 127 -15.38 -4.05 17.92
CA LYS A 127 -16.52 -3.16 18.19
C LYS A 127 -16.98 -3.19 19.64
N TRP A 128 -16.88 -4.33 20.31
CA TRP A 128 -17.30 -4.46 21.71
C TRP A 128 -16.11 -4.26 22.66
N LEU A 129 -14.90 -4.67 22.28
CA LEU A 129 -13.69 -4.41 23.07
C LEU A 129 -13.45 -2.92 23.31
N GLN A 130 -13.70 -2.07 22.30
CA GLN A 130 -13.61 -0.60 22.43
C GLN A 130 -14.60 0.01 23.44
N THR A 131 -15.62 -0.76 23.87
CA THR A 131 -16.59 -0.30 24.88
C THR A 131 -16.14 -0.59 26.31
N LEU A 132 -15.13 -1.45 26.48
CA LEU A 132 -14.63 -1.83 27.80
C LEU A 132 -13.59 -0.83 28.28
N ASN A 133 -13.77 -0.37 29.52
CA ASN A 133 -12.89 0.62 30.12
C ASN A 133 -11.74 -0.04 30.89
N LEU A 134 -10.59 0.63 30.94
CA LEU A 134 -9.43 0.18 31.72
C LEU A 134 -9.77 -0.10 33.19
N ARG A 135 -10.70 0.69 33.76
CA ARG A 135 -11.18 0.54 35.14
C ARG A 135 -11.88 -0.79 35.39
N GLN A 136 -12.63 -1.31 34.43
CA GLN A 136 -13.34 -2.60 34.58
C GLN A 136 -12.35 -3.76 34.60
N TRP A 137 -11.31 -3.69 33.74
CA TRP A 137 -10.22 -4.66 33.76
C TRP A 137 -9.43 -4.62 35.05
N LEU A 138 -9.15 -3.43 35.59
CA LEU A 138 -8.51 -3.24 36.89
C LEU A 138 -9.35 -3.86 38.01
N ALA A 139 -10.64 -3.53 38.07
CA ALA A 139 -11.56 -4.05 39.08
C ALA A 139 -11.67 -5.58 39.03
N LEU A 140 -11.71 -6.19 37.83
CA LEU A 140 -11.71 -7.64 37.71
C LEU A 140 -10.38 -8.25 38.18
N TYR A 141 -9.24 -7.66 37.80
CA TYR A 141 -7.92 -8.15 38.20
C TYR A 141 -7.76 -8.10 39.73
N GLU A 142 -8.07 -6.96 40.35
CA GLU A 142 -7.98 -6.75 41.80
C GLU A 142 -8.89 -7.75 42.55
N LEU A 143 -10.12 -7.96 42.07
CA LEU A 143 -11.05 -8.93 42.66
C LEU A 143 -10.54 -10.37 42.58
N ILE A 144 -9.90 -10.75 41.48
CA ILE A 144 -9.31 -12.08 41.32
C ILE A 144 -8.09 -12.24 42.25
N GLU A 145 -7.24 -11.22 42.32
CA GLU A 145 -6.04 -11.22 43.17
C GLU A 145 -6.39 -11.26 44.67
N GLU A 146 -7.40 -10.52 45.11
CA GLU A 146 -7.88 -10.49 46.50
C GLU A 146 -8.29 -11.88 47.02
N HIS A 147 -8.87 -12.71 46.15
CA HIS A 147 -9.32 -14.06 46.49
C HIS A 147 -8.31 -15.18 46.15
N ALA A 148 -7.08 -14.82 45.77
CA ALA A 148 -6.04 -15.78 45.41
C ALA A 148 -5.43 -16.46 46.65
N ASP A 149 -5.02 -17.73 46.48
CA ASP A 149 -4.13 -18.36 47.46
C ASP A 149 -2.76 -17.65 47.44
N PRO A 150 -2.25 -17.13 48.58
CA PRO A 150 -1.01 -16.35 48.62
C PRO A 150 0.22 -17.12 48.10
N THR A 151 0.28 -18.43 48.34
CA THR A 151 1.41 -19.27 47.92
C THR A 151 1.40 -19.44 46.40
N LEU A 152 0.23 -19.77 45.85
CA LEU A 152 0.04 -19.90 44.40
C LEU A 152 0.29 -18.57 43.68
N LEU A 153 -0.20 -17.46 44.24
CA LEU A 153 0.03 -16.12 43.69
C LEU A 153 1.54 -15.82 43.61
N GLN A 154 2.30 -16.12 44.67
CA GLN A 154 3.74 -15.91 44.68
C GLN A 154 4.47 -16.78 43.63
N ILE A 155 4.08 -18.04 43.47
CA ILE A 155 4.63 -18.94 42.44
C ILE A 155 4.40 -18.36 41.04
N VAL A 156 3.16 -17.96 40.74
CA VAL A 156 2.80 -17.40 39.43
C VAL A 156 3.51 -16.07 39.19
N GLN A 157 3.59 -15.17 40.18
CA GLN A 157 4.31 -13.91 40.06
C GLN A 157 5.79 -14.13 39.72
N ARG A 158 6.46 -15.12 40.34
CA ARG A 158 7.85 -15.48 40.00
C ARG A 158 7.96 -15.98 38.56
N LYS A 159 7.07 -16.89 38.13
CA LYS A 159 7.08 -17.42 36.75
C LYS A 159 6.81 -16.34 35.70
N LEU A 160 5.88 -15.42 35.98
CA LEU A 160 5.59 -14.29 35.11
C LEU A 160 6.79 -13.34 35.01
N THR A 161 7.47 -13.09 36.13
CA THR A 161 8.67 -12.25 36.17
C THR A 161 9.80 -12.88 35.35
N ASP A 162 10.07 -14.18 35.50
CA ASP A 162 11.05 -14.90 34.66
C ASP A 162 10.68 -14.86 33.17
N SER A 163 9.41 -15.09 32.84
CA SER A 163 8.91 -15.00 31.46
C SER A 163 9.08 -13.59 30.88
N LEU A 164 8.88 -12.55 31.69
CA LEU A 164 9.03 -11.16 31.30
C LEU A 164 10.50 -10.82 31.06
N LEU A 165 11.40 -11.20 31.97
CA LEU A 165 12.85 -10.98 31.83
C LEU A 165 13.42 -11.69 30.59
N ARG A 166 13.02 -12.95 30.35
CA ARG A 166 13.40 -13.69 29.12
C ARG A 166 12.87 -13.02 27.86
N SER A 167 11.66 -12.46 27.92
CA SER A 167 11.08 -11.72 26.78
C SER A 167 11.86 -10.43 26.51
N MET A 168 12.25 -9.69 27.55
CA MET A 168 13.07 -8.50 27.42
C MET A 168 14.45 -8.81 26.81
N GLU A 169 15.09 -9.89 27.28
CA GLU A 169 16.37 -10.38 26.74
C GLU A 169 16.26 -10.61 25.24
N MET A 170 15.28 -11.41 24.84
CA MET A 170 15.08 -11.82 23.45
C MET A 170 14.70 -10.64 22.55
N LEU A 171 13.82 -9.74 23.00
CA LEU A 171 13.47 -8.54 22.23
C LEU A 171 14.67 -7.61 22.04
N SER A 172 15.53 -7.46 23.06
CA SER A 172 16.73 -6.62 22.97
C SER A 172 17.78 -7.19 22.00
N LEU A 173 18.00 -8.52 22.05
CA LEU A 173 18.84 -9.23 21.08
C LEU A 173 18.30 -9.08 19.66
N TRP A 174 16.97 -9.15 19.52
CA TRP A 174 16.31 -9.00 18.23
C TRP A 174 16.46 -7.60 17.64
N ILE A 175 16.28 -6.55 18.44
CA ILE A 175 16.51 -5.17 18.03
C ILE A 175 17.96 -4.97 17.54
N ALA A 176 18.95 -5.47 18.30
CA ALA A 176 20.35 -5.40 17.89
C ALA A 176 20.62 -6.18 16.60
N SER A 177 20.03 -7.37 16.44
CA SER A 177 20.18 -8.19 15.22
C SER A 177 19.53 -7.56 13.99
N GLU A 178 18.36 -6.96 14.16
CA GLU A 178 17.59 -6.37 13.05
C GLU A 178 18.23 -5.07 12.57
N ALA A 179 18.91 -4.35 13.46
CA ALA A 179 19.66 -3.14 13.12
C ALA A 179 20.84 -3.39 12.16
N ILE A 180 21.42 -4.59 12.15
CA ILE A 180 22.54 -4.95 11.27
C ILE A 180 22.10 -5.65 9.98
N GLU A 181 20.78 -5.71 9.71
CA GLU A 181 20.27 -6.23 8.44
C GLU A 181 20.89 -5.46 7.25
N PRO A 182 21.30 -6.14 6.17
CA PRO A 182 21.99 -5.52 5.03
C PRO A 182 21.24 -4.31 4.46
N GLU A 183 19.91 -4.37 4.44
CA GLU A 183 19.07 -3.28 3.96
C GLU A 183 19.19 -2.00 4.81
N LEU A 184 19.29 -2.11 6.14
CA LEU A 184 19.44 -0.96 7.03
C LEU A 184 20.90 -0.47 7.06
N VAL A 185 21.86 -1.39 7.07
CA VAL A 185 23.29 -1.08 7.01
C VAL A 185 23.63 -0.30 5.75
N ARG A 186 23.00 -0.63 4.63
CA ARG A 186 23.21 0.13 3.39
C ARG A 186 22.74 1.59 3.50
N ILE A 187 21.61 1.82 4.18
CA ILE A 187 21.07 3.17 4.39
C ILE A 187 21.94 3.96 5.37
N ALA A 188 22.44 3.29 6.41
CA ALA A 188 23.32 3.88 7.41
C ALA A 188 24.48 2.93 7.76
N PRO A 189 25.60 3.00 7.02
CA PRO A 189 26.78 2.15 7.28
C PRO A 189 27.33 2.26 8.69
N ARG A 190 27.05 3.40 9.36
CA ARG A 190 27.43 3.65 10.76
C ARG A 190 26.82 2.63 11.75
N LEU A 191 25.77 1.91 11.36
CA LEU A 191 25.18 0.84 12.18
C LEU A 191 26.14 -0.33 12.42
N LEU A 192 27.20 -0.48 11.61
CA LEU A 192 28.26 -1.48 11.81
C LEU A 192 29.28 -1.08 12.88
N HIS A 193 29.28 0.17 13.36
CA HIS A 193 30.20 0.58 14.41
C HIS A 193 29.76 0.06 15.78
N SER A 194 30.72 -0.13 16.70
CA SER A 194 30.51 -0.66 18.06
C SER A 194 29.55 0.15 18.92
N ASP A 195 29.29 1.40 18.53
CA ASP A 195 28.55 2.40 19.31
C ASP A 195 27.13 2.64 18.76
N SER A 196 26.60 1.68 18.00
CA SER A 196 25.20 1.73 17.56
C SER A 196 24.24 1.79 18.76
N PRO A 197 23.25 2.71 18.78
CA PRO A 197 22.29 2.82 19.88
C PRO A 197 21.56 1.50 20.19
N PHE A 198 21.33 0.68 19.17
CA PHE A 198 20.65 -0.61 19.31
C PHE A 198 21.50 -1.64 20.08
N VAL A 199 22.82 -1.65 19.84
CA VAL A 199 23.76 -2.52 20.56
C VAL A 199 23.96 -2.02 21.99
N ALA A 200 24.06 -0.71 22.17
CA ALA A 200 24.15 -0.10 23.50
C ALA A 200 22.90 -0.40 24.34
N LEU A 201 21.69 -0.29 23.77
CA LEU A 201 20.44 -0.67 24.42
C LEU A 201 20.45 -2.15 24.87
N GLN A 202 20.94 -3.06 24.02
CA GLN A 202 21.00 -4.48 24.37
C GLN A 202 21.96 -4.74 25.55
N ARG A 203 23.12 -4.08 25.59
CA ARG A 203 24.09 -4.20 26.69
C ARG A 203 23.52 -3.69 28.02
N GLU A 204 22.87 -2.52 28.00
CA GLU A 204 22.22 -1.97 29.20
C GLU A 204 21.02 -2.84 29.64
N MET A 205 20.27 -3.38 28.69
CA MET A 205 19.19 -4.31 29.00
C MET A 205 19.69 -5.59 29.67
N ALA A 206 20.83 -6.13 29.21
CA ALA A 206 21.44 -7.32 29.82
C ALA A 206 21.81 -7.07 31.28
N LYS A 207 22.39 -5.91 31.61
CA LYS A 207 22.70 -5.51 33.00
C LYS A 207 21.44 -5.45 33.88
N LEU A 208 20.37 -4.83 33.38
CA LEU A 208 19.09 -4.77 34.09
C LEU A 208 18.50 -6.16 34.34
N ILE A 209 18.57 -7.06 33.35
CA ILE A 209 18.06 -8.42 33.47
C ILE A 209 18.87 -9.22 34.49
N GLU A 210 20.20 -9.12 34.44
CA GLU A 210 21.09 -9.77 35.41
C GLU A 210 20.82 -9.26 36.82
N HIS A 211 20.65 -7.94 36.99
CA HIS A 211 20.27 -7.32 38.25
C HIS A 211 19.00 -7.94 38.84
N TYR A 212 17.90 -7.99 38.08
CA TYR A 212 16.63 -8.56 38.58
C TYR A 212 16.60 -10.09 38.69
N ARG A 213 17.62 -10.79 38.16
CA ARG A 213 17.82 -12.23 38.40
C ARG A 213 18.49 -12.50 39.75
N LEU A 214 19.36 -11.59 40.20
CA LEU A 214 20.17 -11.76 41.40
C LEU A 214 19.61 -10.98 42.61
N GLU A 215 19.08 -9.79 42.35
CA GLU A 215 18.64 -8.82 43.34
C GLU A 215 17.17 -8.44 43.14
N THR A 216 16.56 -7.88 44.19
CA THR A 216 15.18 -7.35 44.17
C THR A 216 15.13 -5.83 44.34
N THR A 217 16.29 -5.21 44.49
CA THR A 217 16.45 -3.75 44.66
C THR A 217 16.07 -3.01 43.37
N PRO A 218 15.58 -1.77 43.45
CA PRO A 218 15.31 -0.95 42.27
C PRO A 218 16.58 -0.71 41.45
N TYR A 219 16.48 -0.85 40.12
CA TYR A 219 17.57 -0.55 39.19
C TYR A 219 17.47 0.90 38.67
N ASP A 220 18.60 1.60 38.52
CA ASP A 220 18.62 2.93 37.92
C ASP A 220 18.38 2.85 36.40
N THR A 221 17.23 3.34 35.95
CA THR A 221 16.82 3.28 34.54
C THR A 221 17.23 4.50 33.72
N ALA A 222 17.84 5.54 34.30
CA ALA A 222 18.10 6.81 33.61
C ALA A 222 18.87 6.61 32.29
N HIS A 223 19.93 5.81 32.32
CA HIS A 223 20.73 5.53 31.13
C HIS A 223 19.92 4.74 30.07
N LEU A 224 19.09 3.80 30.51
CA LEU A 224 18.24 2.99 29.64
C LEU A 224 17.18 3.85 28.93
N GLU A 225 16.63 4.85 29.59
CA GLU A 225 15.68 5.81 29.00
C GLU A 225 16.32 6.59 27.85
N VAL A 226 17.54 7.07 28.04
CA VAL A 226 18.32 7.73 26.99
C VAL A 226 18.56 6.79 25.80
N MET A 227 18.91 5.52 26.06
CA MET A 227 19.13 4.53 25.00
C MET A 227 17.86 4.24 24.19
N PHE A 228 16.69 4.18 24.84
CA PHE A 228 15.41 4.04 24.13
C PHE A 228 15.14 5.24 23.21
N ASP A 229 15.33 6.47 23.71
CA ASP A 229 15.13 7.69 22.91
C ASP A 229 16.08 7.76 21.71
N GLN A 230 17.34 7.36 21.89
CA GLN A 230 18.32 7.28 20.81
C GLN A 230 17.92 6.22 19.77
N CYS A 231 17.44 5.05 20.20
CA CYS A 231 16.94 4.02 19.29
C CYS A 231 15.73 4.51 18.47
N VAL A 232 14.77 5.20 19.10
CA VAL A 232 13.61 5.77 18.39
C VAL A 232 14.07 6.81 17.36
N LYS A 233 14.95 7.75 17.74
CA LYS A 233 15.51 8.74 16.81
C LYS A 233 16.27 8.09 15.65
N GLN A 234 16.99 7.00 15.92
CA GLN A 234 17.69 6.25 14.88
C GLN A 234 16.72 5.56 13.91
N VAL A 235 15.62 4.98 14.40
CA VAL A 235 14.57 4.41 13.54
C VAL A 235 13.92 5.50 12.69
N GLU A 236 13.62 6.67 13.25
CA GLU A 236 13.08 7.80 12.49
C GLU A 236 14.05 8.31 11.42
N TYR A 237 15.34 8.39 11.73
CA TYR A 237 16.38 8.74 10.78
C TYR A 237 16.46 7.72 9.64
N LEU A 238 16.45 6.43 9.96
CA LEU A 238 16.46 5.34 8.98
C LEU A 238 15.19 5.32 8.14
N ALA A 239 14.03 5.65 8.71
CA ALA A 239 12.79 5.80 7.96
C ALA A 239 12.91 6.96 6.96
N ARG A 240 13.32 8.15 7.41
CA ARG A 240 13.47 9.32 6.51
C ARG A 240 14.46 9.07 5.37
N ARG A 241 15.57 8.37 5.62
CA ARG A 241 16.56 8.06 4.58
C ARG A 241 16.17 6.85 3.73
N GLY A 242 15.64 5.80 4.36
CA GLY A 242 15.24 4.57 3.69
C GLY A 242 14.00 4.74 2.84
N THR A 243 13.13 5.67 3.17
CA THR A 243 11.93 5.99 2.39
C THR A 243 12.04 7.28 1.57
N GLY A 244 13.07 8.10 1.81
CA GLY A 244 13.36 9.31 1.02
C GLY A 244 13.88 9.04 -0.39
N ALA A 245 13.64 9.99 -1.29
CA ALA A 245 14.04 9.92 -2.70
C ALA A 245 15.54 9.62 -2.88
N GLY A 246 15.87 8.61 -3.68
CA GLY A 246 17.24 8.25 -4.10
C GLY A 246 17.90 7.11 -3.34
N SER A 247 17.30 6.59 -2.26
CA SER A 247 17.89 5.49 -1.46
C SER A 247 17.39 4.10 -1.85
N GLY A 248 16.39 4.01 -2.72
CA GLY A 248 15.75 2.75 -3.06
C GLY A 248 14.90 2.18 -1.91
N SER A 249 13.83 2.89 -1.50
CA SER A 249 12.83 2.40 -0.54
C SER A 249 12.17 1.07 -0.89
N SER A 250 12.71 -0.05 -0.40
CA SER A 250 12.07 -1.36 -0.55
C SER A 250 10.94 -1.58 0.46
N VAL A 251 9.91 -2.32 0.07
CA VAL A 251 8.86 -2.82 0.97
C VAL A 251 9.47 -3.60 2.16
N LYS A 252 10.63 -4.25 1.95
CA LYS A 252 11.39 -4.94 3.00
C LYS A 252 11.92 -3.96 4.05
N VAL A 253 12.49 -2.83 3.66
CA VAL A 253 12.96 -1.78 4.61
C VAL A 253 11.80 -1.24 5.42
N ALA A 254 10.68 -0.91 4.78
CA ALA A 254 9.49 -0.42 5.48
C ALA A 254 8.97 -1.44 6.52
N HIS A 255 8.96 -2.72 6.16
CA HIS A 255 8.61 -3.82 7.07
C HIS A 255 9.57 -3.94 8.25
N LEU A 256 10.88 -3.90 8.00
CA LEU A 256 11.91 -3.98 9.04
C LEU A 256 11.82 -2.80 10.03
N LEU A 257 11.62 -1.58 9.53
CA LEU A 257 11.50 -0.39 10.38
C LEU A 257 10.24 -0.41 11.25
N GLU A 258 9.10 -0.79 10.66
CA GLU A 258 7.85 -0.95 11.41
C GLU A 258 8.00 -2.02 12.50
N ARG A 259 8.61 -3.16 12.16
CA ARG A 259 8.90 -4.23 13.12
C ARG A 259 9.84 -3.75 14.24
N LEU A 260 10.91 -3.02 13.90
CA LEU A 260 11.84 -2.45 14.89
C LEU A 260 11.10 -1.53 15.85
N GLN A 261 10.22 -0.66 15.34
CA GLN A 261 9.43 0.25 16.16
C GLN A 261 8.46 -0.50 17.10
N GLN A 262 7.78 -1.53 16.59
CA GLN A 262 6.90 -2.37 17.40
C GLN A 262 7.67 -3.13 18.49
N THR A 263 8.84 -3.67 18.15
CA THR A 263 9.71 -4.42 19.06
C THR A 263 10.28 -3.52 20.15
N LEU A 264 10.74 -2.31 19.80
CA LEU A 264 11.17 -1.28 20.76
C LEU A 264 10.04 -0.86 21.71
N GLY A 265 8.85 -0.59 21.16
CA GLY A 265 7.69 -0.22 21.97
C GLY A 265 7.27 -1.32 22.94
N ARG A 266 7.30 -2.59 22.49
CA ARG A 266 7.04 -3.74 23.37
C ARG A 266 8.11 -3.87 24.44
N LEU A 267 9.39 -3.79 24.09
CA LEU A 267 10.50 -3.87 25.04
C LEU A 267 10.37 -2.78 26.12
N LYS A 268 10.12 -1.52 25.73
CA LYS A 268 9.91 -0.40 26.67
C LYS A 268 8.73 -0.66 27.61
N LEU A 269 7.61 -1.19 27.11
CA LEU A 269 6.45 -1.52 27.94
C LEU A 269 6.79 -2.60 28.97
N LEU A 270 7.51 -3.66 28.58
CA LEU A 270 7.94 -4.72 29.50
C LEU A 270 8.94 -4.19 30.55
N THR A 271 9.88 -3.34 30.13
CA THR A 271 10.81 -2.67 31.05
C THR A 271 10.07 -1.84 32.08
N ASN A 272 9.07 -1.05 31.66
CA ASN A 272 8.29 -0.22 32.59
C ASN A 272 7.48 -1.10 33.57
N ILE A 273 6.93 -2.24 33.13
CA ILE A 273 6.24 -3.19 34.01
C ILE A 273 7.19 -3.72 35.09
N GLN A 274 8.45 -3.99 34.75
CA GLN A 274 9.45 -4.50 35.70
C GLN A 274 9.97 -3.44 36.67
N THR A 275 10.18 -2.21 36.18
CA THR A 275 10.90 -1.15 36.91
C THR A 275 9.99 -0.18 37.66
N GLN A 276 8.68 -0.14 37.33
CA GLN A 276 7.71 0.77 37.95
C GLN A 276 6.67 -0.02 38.77
N PRO A 277 7.01 -0.50 39.98
CA PRO A 277 6.13 -1.36 40.76
C PRO A 277 4.77 -0.71 41.07
N GLN A 278 4.75 0.62 41.28
CA GLN A 278 3.52 1.39 41.53
C GLN A 278 2.53 1.38 40.35
N GLN A 279 3.01 1.20 39.13
CA GLN A 279 2.18 1.19 37.92
C GLN A 279 2.04 -0.20 37.28
N ARG A 280 2.64 -1.23 37.90
CA ARG A 280 2.77 -2.59 37.34
C ARG A 280 1.42 -3.16 36.88
N THR A 281 0.40 -3.09 37.72
CA THR A 281 -0.94 -3.62 37.40
C THR A 281 -1.56 -2.90 36.22
N ARG A 282 -1.54 -1.56 36.22
CA ARG A 282 -2.04 -0.74 35.13
C ARG A 282 -1.34 -1.06 33.80
N LEU A 283 -0.01 -1.11 33.81
CA LEU A 283 0.79 -1.38 32.62
C LEU A 283 0.60 -2.83 32.11
N THR A 284 0.39 -3.79 33.01
CA THR A 284 0.08 -5.19 32.66
C THR A 284 -1.26 -5.29 31.92
N ILE A 285 -2.27 -4.52 32.35
CA ILE A 285 -3.56 -4.47 31.66
C ILE A 285 -3.45 -3.73 30.31
N VAL A 286 -2.63 -2.68 30.22
CA VAL A 286 -2.31 -2.03 28.94
C VAL A 286 -1.67 -3.03 27.97
N LEU A 287 -0.70 -3.82 28.44
CA LEU A 287 -0.09 -4.89 27.66
C LEU A 287 -1.13 -5.93 27.22
N MET A 288 -1.98 -6.40 28.13
CA MET A 288 -3.05 -7.33 27.82
C MET A 288 -3.99 -6.76 26.74
N ASN A 289 -4.40 -5.50 26.84
CA ASN A 289 -5.21 -4.85 25.80
C ASN A 289 -4.48 -4.76 24.46
N HIS A 290 -3.17 -4.47 24.44
CA HIS A 290 -2.38 -4.52 23.20
C HIS A 290 -2.36 -5.93 22.59
N LEU A 291 -2.22 -6.98 23.40
CA LEU A 291 -2.24 -8.37 22.95
C LEU A 291 -3.62 -8.79 22.40
N ILE A 292 -4.71 -8.41 23.08
CA ILE A 292 -6.08 -8.67 22.63
C ILE A 292 -6.33 -8.01 21.28
N ASN A 293 -6.03 -6.71 21.17
CA ASN A 293 -6.23 -5.96 19.92
C ASN A 293 -5.38 -6.54 18.77
N ALA A 294 -4.16 -7.00 19.07
CA ALA A 294 -3.31 -7.68 18.11
C ALA A 294 -3.91 -9.01 17.63
N ALA A 295 -4.48 -9.81 18.53
CA ALA A 295 -5.15 -11.07 18.19
C ALA A 295 -6.36 -10.85 17.26
N VAL A 296 -7.21 -9.87 17.57
CA VAL A 296 -8.33 -9.46 16.69
C VAL A 296 -7.82 -8.99 15.32
N GLY A 297 -6.74 -8.22 15.30
CA GLY A 297 -6.11 -7.72 14.08
C GLY A 297 -5.58 -8.82 13.16
N GLN A 298 -5.16 -9.96 13.69
CA GLN A 298 -4.64 -11.08 12.90
C GLN A 298 -5.70 -11.69 11.98
N TYR A 299 -6.96 -11.70 12.40
CA TYR A 299 -8.11 -12.20 11.62
C TYR A 299 -8.79 -11.11 10.75
N SER A 300 -8.35 -9.85 10.84
CA SER A 300 -8.92 -8.72 10.08
C SER A 300 -8.28 -8.58 8.69
N THR A 301 -9.08 -8.84 7.65
CA THR A 301 -8.68 -8.59 6.24
C THR A 301 -8.58 -7.11 5.93
N ARG A 302 -9.32 -6.26 6.66
CA ARG A 302 -9.28 -4.81 6.50
C ARG A 302 -7.94 -4.25 6.96
N GLU A 303 -7.45 -4.67 8.13
CA GLU A 303 -6.18 -4.19 8.68
C GLU A 303 -4.98 -4.74 7.90
N LEU A 304 -5.02 -6.01 7.48
CA LEU A 304 -3.99 -6.55 6.58
C LEU A 304 -3.92 -5.74 5.29
N ARG A 305 -5.05 -5.53 4.61
CA ARG A 305 -5.13 -4.72 3.39
C ARG A 305 -4.70 -3.28 3.63
N ARG A 306 -5.06 -2.67 4.76
CA ARG A 306 -4.67 -1.29 5.11
C ARG A 306 -3.17 -1.17 5.32
N SER A 307 -2.56 -2.13 6.02
CA SER A 307 -1.11 -2.20 6.22
C SER A 307 -0.37 -2.43 4.89
N SER A 308 -0.83 -3.38 4.06
CA SER A 308 -0.28 -3.64 2.72
C SER A 308 -0.34 -2.42 1.81
N ILE A 309 -1.50 -1.76 1.75
CA ILE A 309 -1.67 -0.56 0.92
C ILE A 309 -0.79 0.57 1.45
N ARG A 310 -0.69 0.76 2.77
CA ARG A 310 0.19 1.79 3.36
C ARG A 310 1.66 1.55 3.02
N MET A 311 2.14 0.30 3.13
CA MET A 311 3.53 -0.06 2.80
C MET A 311 3.83 0.05 1.31
N LEU A 312 2.98 -0.50 0.44
CA LEU A 312 3.13 -0.40 -1.01
C LEU A 312 3.10 1.06 -1.46
N ALA A 313 2.17 1.83 -0.93
CA ALA A 313 1.97 3.19 -1.39
C ALA A 313 3.01 4.18 -0.80
N ARG A 314 3.62 3.92 0.37
CA ARG A 314 4.88 4.58 0.77
C ARG A 314 5.99 4.31 -0.24
N SER A 315 6.18 3.06 -0.65
CA SER A 315 7.21 2.68 -1.63
C SER A 315 7.00 3.31 -3.01
N ILE A 316 5.76 3.57 -3.43
CA ILE A 316 5.41 4.17 -4.73
C ILE A 316 5.45 5.72 -4.67
N THR A 317 4.95 6.32 -3.59
CA THR A 317 4.74 7.77 -3.51
C THR A 317 6.01 8.53 -3.15
N GLU A 318 6.93 7.93 -2.37
CA GLU A 318 8.13 8.62 -1.89
C GLU A 318 9.34 8.45 -2.84
N ASN A 319 9.29 7.46 -3.75
CA ASN A 319 10.31 7.20 -4.80
C ASN A 319 9.92 7.71 -6.20
N THR A 320 8.91 8.56 -6.25
CA THR A 320 8.42 9.39 -7.37
C THR A 320 9.34 10.01 -8.42
N SER A 321 10.61 9.64 -8.70
CA SER A 321 11.59 10.29 -9.61
C SER A 321 11.15 11.61 -10.28
N ASN A 322 11.89 12.73 -10.08
CA ASN A 322 11.56 14.14 -10.44
C ASN A 322 11.06 14.46 -11.88
N HIS A 323 10.76 13.46 -12.72
CA HIS A 323 10.46 13.53 -14.14
C HIS A 323 8.98 13.77 -14.45
N GLY A 324 8.11 13.89 -13.44
CA GLY A 324 6.67 14.13 -13.61
C GLY A 324 6.26 15.58 -13.88
N GLU A 325 7.11 16.57 -13.55
CA GLU A 325 6.75 17.99 -13.68
C GLU A 325 6.69 18.47 -15.14
N HIS A 326 7.42 17.82 -16.05
CA HIS A 326 7.44 18.15 -17.47
C HIS A 326 6.15 17.76 -18.24
N TYR A 327 5.18 17.13 -17.57
CA TYR A 327 3.94 16.65 -18.19
C TYR A 327 2.70 17.51 -17.88
N ILE A 328 2.85 18.67 -17.27
CA ILE A 328 1.75 19.62 -17.04
C ILE A 328 1.98 20.85 -17.89
N THR A 329 1.08 21.09 -18.85
CA THR A 329 1.13 22.28 -19.72
C THR A 329 0.56 23.48 -18.96
N ARG A 330 1.39 24.46 -18.61
CA ARG A 330 1.01 25.70 -17.92
C ARG A 330 0.93 26.88 -18.88
N ASP A 331 1.73 26.86 -19.94
CA ASP A 331 1.75 27.91 -20.97
C ASP A 331 1.54 27.38 -22.39
N ARG A 332 1.43 28.31 -23.36
CA ARG A 332 1.21 27.99 -24.78
C ARG A 332 2.39 27.27 -25.43
N ARG A 333 3.63 27.50 -24.98
CA ARG A 333 4.83 26.86 -25.55
C ARG A 333 4.88 25.40 -25.12
N GLU A 334 4.64 25.13 -23.84
CA GLU A 334 4.52 23.78 -23.29
C GLU A 334 3.37 23.01 -23.95
N TYR A 335 2.24 23.66 -24.21
CA TYR A 335 1.12 23.07 -24.97
C TYR A 335 1.55 22.59 -26.36
N MET A 336 2.25 23.43 -27.13
CA MET A 336 2.70 23.07 -28.48
C MET A 336 3.78 22.00 -28.43
N SER A 337 4.73 22.09 -27.50
CA SER A 337 5.74 21.06 -27.27
C SER A 337 5.11 19.69 -26.98
N MET A 338 4.07 19.66 -26.15
CA MET A 338 3.32 18.44 -25.86
C MET A 338 2.60 17.90 -27.10
N LEU A 339 1.98 18.78 -27.90
CA LEU A 339 1.32 18.38 -29.14
C LEU A 339 2.29 17.76 -30.15
N TYR A 340 3.47 18.36 -30.37
CA TYR A 340 4.50 17.80 -31.26
C TYR A 340 5.06 16.47 -30.74
N SER A 341 5.33 16.39 -29.44
CA SER A 341 5.78 15.15 -28.80
C SER A 341 4.72 14.04 -28.91
N ALA A 342 3.44 14.36 -28.75
CA ALA A 342 2.32 13.43 -28.90
C ALA A 342 2.09 13.00 -30.36
N ALA A 343 2.26 13.93 -31.31
CA ALA A 343 2.24 13.64 -32.74
C ALA A 343 3.30 12.60 -33.12
N GLY A 344 4.55 12.77 -32.64
CA GLY A 344 5.62 11.78 -32.83
C GLY A 344 5.26 10.40 -32.25
N GLY A 345 4.61 10.37 -31.08
CA GLY A 345 4.04 9.14 -30.52
C GLY A 345 2.98 8.51 -31.42
N GLY A 346 2.08 9.33 -32.01
CA GLY A 346 1.06 8.88 -32.96
C GLY A 346 1.63 8.18 -34.19
N VAL A 347 2.76 8.66 -34.72
CA VAL A 347 3.48 8.02 -35.84
C VAL A 347 3.89 6.59 -35.49
N ILE A 348 4.60 6.42 -34.37
CA ILE A 348 5.08 5.10 -33.94
C ILE A 348 3.91 4.16 -33.65
N ILE A 349 2.82 4.65 -33.06
CA ILE A 349 1.63 3.86 -32.75
C ILE A 349 0.94 3.34 -34.01
N ALA A 350 0.84 4.14 -35.07
CA ALA A 350 0.30 3.66 -36.35
C ALA A 350 1.16 2.53 -36.92
N LEU A 351 2.48 2.67 -36.90
CA LEU A 351 3.41 1.62 -37.35
C LEU A 351 3.32 0.34 -36.49
N MET A 352 3.16 0.48 -35.18
CA MET A 352 2.94 -0.66 -34.28
C MET A 352 1.62 -1.37 -34.60
N ALA A 353 0.55 -0.63 -34.90
CA ALA A 353 -0.73 -1.19 -35.30
C ALA A 353 -0.61 -1.95 -36.64
N LEU A 354 0.07 -1.37 -37.63
CA LEU A 354 0.39 -2.04 -38.90
C LEU A 354 1.15 -3.35 -38.68
N ASN A 355 2.20 -3.31 -37.86
CA ASN A 355 3.00 -4.50 -37.58
C ASN A 355 2.17 -5.57 -36.86
N LYS A 356 1.26 -5.19 -35.95
CA LYS A 356 0.33 -6.16 -35.35
C LYS A 356 -0.59 -6.79 -36.39
N ILE A 357 -1.15 -5.99 -37.30
CA ILE A 357 -1.98 -6.50 -38.40
C ILE A 357 -1.17 -7.52 -39.20
N HIS A 358 0.07 -7.20 -39.55
CA HIS A 358 0.97 -8.13 -40.24
C HIS A 358 1.22 -9.42 -39.44
N ILE A 359 1.57 -9.32 -38.15
CA ILE A 359 1.77 -10.49 -37.25
C ILE A 359 0.53 -11.39 -37.23
N SER A 360 -0.68 -10.81 -37.25
CA SER A 360 -1.92 -11.59 -37.24
C SER A 360 -2.11 -12.46 -38.49
N THR A 361 -1.49 -12.08 -39.61
CA THR A 361 -1.53 -12.82 -40.89
C THR A 361 -0.51 -13.95 -41.00
N LEU A 362 0.52 -14.01 -40.14
CA LEU A 362 1.66 -14.92 -40.27
C LEU A 362 1.38 -16.41 -39.93
N GLY A 363 0.12 -16.86 -39.88
CA GLY A 363 -0.22 -18.27 -39.67
C GLY A 363 0.22 -18.89 -38.32
N TYR A 364 0.81 -18.13 -37.42
CA TYR A 364 1.29 -18.60 -36.12
C TYR A 364 0.14 -18.99 -35.16
N SER A 365 0.49 -19.75 -34.11
CA SER A 365 -0.42 -20.03 -33.00
C SER A 365 -0.79 -18.76 -32.23
N GLU A 366 -1.95 -18.78 -31.57
CA GLU A 366 -2.50 -17.63 -30.84
C GLU A 366 -1.56 -17.13 -29.73
N PHE A 367 -0.85 -18.05 -29.06
CA PHE A 367 0.17 -17.71 -28.07
C PHE A 367 1.31 -16.90 -28.68
N ILE A 368 1.89 -17.37 -29.79
CA ILE A 368 3.02 -16.70 -30.45
C ILE A 368 2.59 -15.34 -31.01
N LYS A 369 1.39 -15.25 -31.62
CA LYS A 369 0.82 -13.97 -32.08
C LYS A 369 0.69 -12.96 -30.94
N SER A 370 0.25 -13.41 -29.77
CA SER A 370 0.07 -12.57 -28.59
C SER A 370 1.41 -12.14 -27.98
N VAL A 371 2.41 -13.02 -27.92
CA VAL A 371 3.76 -12.69 -27.48
C VAL A 371 4.42 -11.69 -28.43
N LEU A 372 4.37 -11.92 -29.75
CA LEU A 372 4.92 -11.01 -30.75
C LEU A 372 4.20 -9.66 -30.74
N SER A 373 2.88 -9.64 -30.59
CA SER A 373 2.11 -8.40 -30.42
C SER A 373 2.53 -7.67 -29.13
N GLY A 374 2.71 -8.39 -28.03
CA GLY A 374 3.21 -7.84 -26.77
C GLY A 374 4.61 -7.24 -26.89
N LEU A 375 5.52 -7.92 -27.59
CA LEU A 375 6.89 -7.43 -27.85
C LEU A 375 6.88 -6.20 -28.76
N ASN A 376 6.13 -6.24 -29.86
CA ASN A 376 5.92 -5.09 -30.75
C ASN A 376 5.43 -3.88 -29.96
N TYR A 377 4.46 -4.10 -29.06
CA TYR A 377 3.92 -3.04 -28.23
C TYR A 377 4.91 -2.54 -27.17
N GLY A 378 5.55 -3.45 -26.43
CA GLY A 378 6.48 -3.12 -25.36
C GLY A 378 7.71 -2.37 -25.88
N ILE A 379 8.31 -2.86 -26.97
CA ILE A 379 9.45 -2.21 -27.63
C ILE A 379 9.03 -0.87 -28.22
N GLY A 380 7.88 -0.80 -28.90
CA GLY A 380 7.39 0.45 -29.46
C GLY A 380 7.17 1.54 -28.40
N PHE A 381 6.59 1.21 -27.24
CA PHE A 381 6.48 2.16 -26.13
C PHE A 381 7.82 2.55 -25.50
N MET A 382 8.81 1.65 -25.47
CA MET A 382 10.18 2.02 -25.08
C MET A 382 10.77 3.01 -26.07
N ILE A 383 10.61 2.79 -27.39
CA ILE A 383 11.11 3.71 -28.43
C ILE A 383 10.45 5.08 -28.32
N ILE A 384 9.13 5.13 -28.15
CA ILE A 384 8.41 6.40 -27.93
C ILE A 384 9.02 7.16 -26.74
N HIS A 385 9.29 6.45 -25.64
CA HIS A 385 9.92 7.06 -24.47
C HIS A 385 11.37 7.52 -24.73
N MET A 386 12.19 6.70 -25.41
CA MET A 386 13.58 7.02 -25.74
C MET A 386 13.70 8.22 -26.69
N LEU A 387 12.71 8.45 -27.54
CA LEU A 387 12.63 9.60 -28.44
C LEU A 387 12.00 10.85 -27.80
N HIS A 388 11.69 10.80 -26.50
CA HIS A 388 10.98 11.86 -25.78
C HIS A 388 9.60 12.22 -26.38
N PHE A 389 8.97 11.24 -27.05
CA PHE A 389 7.61 11.35 -27.52
C PHE A 389 6.61 11.00 -26.41
N THR A 390 5.38 11.50 -26.57
CA THR A 390 4.33 11.41 -25.56
C THR A 390 3.29 10.37 -25.97
N VAL A 391 2.93 9.50 -25.03
CA VAL A 391 1.75 8.63 -25.14
C VAL A 391 0.68 9.18 -24.21
N ALA A 392 -0.46 9.53 -24.81
CA ALA A 392 -1.66 9.90 -24.06
C ALA A 392 -2.05 8.85 -23.01
N THR A 393 -2.71 9.28 -21.92
CA THR A 393 -3.31 8.44 -20.87
C THR A 393 -2.36 7.74 -19.90
N LYS A 394 -1.03 7.78 -20.12
CA LYS A 394 -0.04 7.27 -19.16
C LYS A 394 0.27 8.27 -18.03
N GLN A 395 0.27 9.56 -18.35
CA GLN A 395 0.68 10.64 -17.45
C GLN A 395 -0.24 10.82 -16.20
N PRO A 396 -1.58 10.68 -16.27
CA PRO A 396 -2.48 10.93 -15.13
C PRO A 396 -2.17 10.06 -13.91
N ALA A 397 -1.78 8.80 -14.12
CA ALA A 397 -1.40 7.89 -13.05
C ALA A 397 -0.12 8.33 -12.33
N MET A 398 0.86 8.85 -13.07
CA MET A 398 2.12 9.36 -12.52
C MET A 398 1.91 10.67 -11.75
N THR A 399 1.05 11.55 -12.27
CA THR A 399 0.76 12.85 -11.67
C THR A 399 0.03 12.67 -10.33
N ALA A 400 -0.97 11.79 -10.23
CA ALA A 400 -1.77 11.60 -9.01
C ALA A 400 -0.93 11.25 -7.76
N ALA A 401 0.14 10.44 -7.92
CA ALA A 401 1.01 10.04 -6.82
C ALA A 401 1.78 11.24 -6.23
N ARG A 402 2.39 12.07 -7.08
CA ARG A 402 3.17 13.24 -6.64
C ARG A 402 2.32 14.33 -6.00
N PHE A 403 1.06 14.49 -6.40
CA PHE A 403 0.22 15.53 -5.80
C PHE A 403 -0.29 15.16 -4.42
N ALA A 404 -0.44 13.87 -4.09
CA ALA A 404 -0.66 13.46 -2.71
C ALA A 404 0.48 13.88 -1.77
N GLU A 405 1.70 14.09 -2.29
CA GLU A 405 2.85 14.64 -1.55
C GLU A 405 2.69 16.12 -1.18
N LYS A 406 2.01 16.91 -2.02
CA LYS A 406 1.77 18.35 -1.80
C LYS A 406 0.51 18.66 -0.99
N VAL A 407 -0.26 17.64 -0.60
CA VAL A 407 -1.40 17.78 0.32
C VAL A 407 -0.87 17.62 1.74
N ASP A 408 -0.78 18.72 2.47
CA ASP A 408 -0.32 18.74 3.86
C ASP A 408 -1.31 17.99 4.77
N LEU A 409 -0.78 17.21 5.72
CA LEU A 409 -1.59 16.46 6.71
C LEU A 409 -2.48 17.37 7.58
N ASN A 410 -2.18 18.67 7.63
CA ASN A 410 -2.92 19.67 8.39
C ASN A 410 -4.06 20.33 7.60
N GLU A 411 -4.13 20.15 6.28
CA GLU A 411 -5.22 20.70 5.47
C GLU A 411 -6.45 19.78 5.50
N ARG A 412 -7.62 20.31 5.91
CA ARG A 412 -8.87 19.53 5.98
C ARG A 412 -9.95 20.11 5.05
N GLY A 413 -10.71 19.21 4.42
CA GLY A 413 -11.94 19.53 3.69
C GLY A 413 -11.72 20.37 2.43
N ARG A 414 -12.36 21.55 2.36
CA ARG A 414 -12.48 22.38 1.13
C ARG A 414 -11.15 22.81 0.50
N ALA A 415 -10.10 23.04 1.29
CA ALA A 415 -8.80 23.47 0.76
C ALA A 415 -8.14 22.35 -0.08
N VAL A 416 -8.20 21.12 0.43
CA VAL A 416 -7.73 19.92 -0.28
C VAL A 416 -8.57 19.68 -1.54
N ASP A 417 -9.91 19.77 -1.42
CA ASP A 417 -10.81 19.59 -2.57
C ASP A 417 -10.56 20.63 -3.68
N ASN A 418 -10.27 21.89 -3.32
CA ASN A 418 -9.96 22.94 -4.30
C ASN A 418 -8.61 22.76 -4.99
N LYS A 419 -7.57 22.34 -4.26
CA LYS A 419 -6.27 22.00 -4.85
C LYS A 419 -6.39 20.80 -5.79
N LEU A 420 -7.11 19.76 -5.37
CA LEU A 420 -7.39 18.58 -6.20
C LEU A 420 -8.22 18.92 -7.44
N ALA A 421 -9.18 19.87 -7.34
CA ALA A 421 -9.97 20.30 -8.47
C ALA A 421 -9.13 21.04 -9.53
N LYS A 422 -8.26 21.97 -9.12
CA LYS A 422 -7.33 22.65 -10.04
C LYS A 422 -6.39 21.66 -10.72
N LEU A 423 -5.88 20.70 -9.96
CA LEU A 423 -5.04 19.64 -10.49
C LEU A 423 -5.75 18.79 -11.55
N LEU A 424 -6.99 18.41 -11.27
CA LEU A 424 -7.81 17.65 -12.23
C LEU A 424 -7.95 18.39 -13.55
N ILE A 425 -8.14 19.71 -13.51
CA ILE A 425 -8.23 20.55 -14.71
C ILE A 425 -6.89 20.57 -15.47
N ASP A 426 -5.76 20.73 -14.77
CA ASP A 426 -4.43 20.73 -15.38
C ASP A 426 -4.07 19.38 -16.03
N VAL A 427 -4.46 18.28 -15.39
CA VAL A 427 -4.30 16.91 -15.93
C VAL A 427 -5.21 16.73 -17.13
N CYS A 428 -6.49 17.08 -17.04
CA CYS A 428 -7.43 16.99 -18.16
C CYS A 428 -6.92 17.76 -19.37
N ARG A 429 -6.45 19.01 -19.19
CA ARG A 429 -5.85 19.81 -20.27
C ARG A 429 -4.70 19.07 -20.93
N SER A 430 -3.70 18.69 -20.15
CA SER A 430 -2.49 18.05 -20.69
C SER A 430 -2.82 16.72 -21.39
N GLN A 431 -3.79 15.95 -20.86
CA GLN A 431 -4.24 14.73 -21.53
C GLN A 431 -5.02 14.98 -22.81
N SER A 432 -5.89 15.99 -22.85
CA SER A 432 -6.65 16.31 -24.06
C SER A 432 -5.72 16.64 -25.22
N VAL A 433 -4.64 17.40 -24.98
CA VAL A 433 -3.62 17.71 -26.00
C VAL A 433 -2.89 16.46 -26.48
N ALA A 434 -2.43 15.64 -25.53
CA ALA A 434 -1.73 14.42 -25.85
C ALA A 434 -2.62 13.45 -26.66
N VAL A 435 -3.85 13.21 -26.19
CA VAL A 435 -4.84 12.38 -26.90
C VAL A 435 -5.06 12.92 -28.31
N PHE A 436 -5.30 14.22 -28.46
CA PHE A 436 -5.52 14.83 -29.77
C PHE A 436 -4.33 14.62 -30.72
N GLY A 437 -3.11 14.90 -30.26
CA GLY A 437 -1.89 14.69 -31.07
C GLY A 437 -1.68 13.23 -31.49
N ASN A 438 -1.84 12.29 -30.55
CA ASN A 438 -1.72 10.86 -30.85
C ASN A 438 -2.81 10.39 -31.83
N VAL A 439 -4.09 10.75 -31.59
CA VAL A 439 -5.25 10.29 -32.36
C VAL A 439 -5.19 10.80 -33.80
N VAL A 440 -5.01 12.11 -33.99
CA VAL A 440 -5.04 12.75 -35.32
C VAL A 440 -3.93 12.18 -36.19
N VAL A 441 -2.70 12.14 -35.69
CA VAL A 441 -1.55 11.67 -36.47
C VAL A 441 -1.63 10.17 -36.73
N ALA A 442 -2.08 9.38 -35.76
CA ALA A 442 -2.25 7.94 -35.96
C ALA A 442 -3.29 7.62 -37.05
N ILE A 443 -4.43 8.33 -37.07
CA ILE A 443 -5.47 8.16 -38.09
C ILE A 443 -4.96 8.58 -39.47
N LEU A 444 -4.37 9.78 -39.56
CA LEU A 444 -3.86 10.30 -40.84
C LEU A 444 -2.78 9.40 -41.42
N LEU A 445 -1.79 9.01 -40.61
CA LEU A 445 -0.72 8.14 -41.08
C LEU A 445 -1.22 6.75 -41.46
N ALA A 446 -2.12 6.15 -40.67
CA ALA A 446 -2.74 4.87 -41.03
C ALA A 446 -3.50 4.97 -42.36
N GLY A 447 -4.24 6.07 -42.58
CA GLY A 447 -4.92 6.33 -43.83
C GLY A 447 -3.96 6.48 -45.01
N VAL A 448 -2.89 7.25 -44.87
CA VAL A 448 -1.84 7.41 -45.91
C VAL A 448 -1.20 6.06 -46.24
N ILE A 449 -0.88 5.25 -45.24
CA ILE A 449 -0.33 3.90 -45.45
C ILE A 449 -1.33 3.01 -46.19
N SER A 450 -2.61 3.03 -45.81
CA SER A 450 -3.65 2.27 -46.52
C SER A 450 -3.79 2.70 -47.98
N VAL A 451 -3.81 4.00 -48.27
CA VAL A 451 -3.90 4.51 -49.65
C VAL A 451 -2.67 4.10 -50.46
N ALA A 452 -1.47 4.23 -49.89
CA ALA A 452 -0.23 3.80 -50.55
C ALA A 452 -0.25 2.29 -50.84
N PHE A 453 -0.74 1.48 -49.91
CA PHE A 453 -0.84 0.03 -50.09
C PHE A 453 -1.84 -0.34 -51.20
N ILE A 454 -3.01 0.30 -51.25
CA ILE A 454 -4.00 0.10 -52.30
C ILE A 454 -3.42 0.50 -53.67
N SER A 455 -2.72 1.63 -53.73
CA SER A 455 -2.09 2.11 -54.96
C SER A 455 -1.02 1.16 -55.48
N SER A 456 -0.28 0.46 -54.61
CA SER A 456 0.78 -0.47 -55.02
C SER A 456 0.28 -1.89 -55.31
N ASN A 457 -0.68 -2.40 -54.54
CA ASN A 457 -1.10 -3.81 -54.59
C ASN A 457 -2.48 -4.02 -55.22
N GLN A 458 -3.21 -2.95 -55.56
CA GLN A 458 -4.58 -2.98 -56.09
C GLN A 458 -5.59 -3.72 -55.20
N GLN A 459 -5.26 -3.94 -53.93
CA GLN A 459 -6.12 -4.58 -52.94
C GLN A 459 -6.12 -3.79 -51.62
N PRO A 460 -7.24 -3.77 -50.88
CA PRO A 460 -7.30 -3.19 -49.55
C PRO A 460 -6.30 -3.84 -48.58
N LEU A 461 -5.71 -3.04 -47.70
CA LEU A 461 -4.80 -3.52 -46.66
C LEU A 461 -5.52 -4.45 -45.66
N LEU A 462 -6.78 -4.17 -45.36
CA LEU A 462 -7.63 -4.98 -44.50
C LEU A 462 -8.71 -5.69 -45.30
N SER A 463 -8.95 -6.98 -45.01
CA SER A 463 -10.12 -7.70 -45.51
C SER A 463 -11.43 -7.13 -44.91
N GLU A 464 -12.56 -7.36 -45.57
CA GLU A 464 -13.88 -6.93 -45.07
C GLU A 464 -14.16 -7.43 -43.65
N GLN A 465 -13.79 -8.68 -43.34
CA GLN A 465 -13.92 -9.25 -41.99
C GLN A 465 -13.07 -8.49 -40.97
N SER A 466 -11.85 -8.08 -41.35
CA SER A 466 -10.96 -7.31 -40.48
C SER A 466 -11.50 -5.90 -40.25
N VAL A 467 -12.04 -5.24 -41.29
CA VAL A 467 -12.73 -3.95 -41.16
C VAL A 467 -13.91 -4.05 -40.21
N ALA A 468 -14.78 -5.05 -40.39
CA ALA A 468 -15.93 -5.28 -39.52
C ALA A 468 -15.52 -5.53 -38.06
N TYR A 469 -14.44 -6.30 -37.83
CA TYR A 469 -13.87 -6.51 -36.50
C TYR A 469 -13.38 -5.19 -35.87
N GLN A 470 -12.68 -4.34 -36.62
CA GLN A 470 -12.20 -3.05 -36.11
C GLN A 470 -13.36 -2.09 -35.78
N LEU A 471 -14.41 -2.04 -36.60
CA LEU A 471 -15.60 -1.24 -36.30
C LEU A 471 -16.35 -1.77 -35.07
N LYS A 472 -16.53 -3.09 -34.98
CA LYS A 472 -17.12 -3.73 -33.79
C LYS A 472 -16.30 -3.46 -32.53
N SER A 473 -14.97 -3.37 -32.65
CA SER A 473 -14.06 -3.12 -31.53
C SER A 473 -14.19 -1.74 -30.86
N ILE A 474 -14.75 -0.77 -31.58
CA ILE A 474 -14.93 0.61 -31.13
C ILE A 474 -16.40 0.96 -30.89
N ASP A 475 -17.32 0.04 -31.16
CA ASP A 475 -18.74 0.22 -30.91
C ASP A 475 -19.03 0.19 -29.40
N ILE A 476 -19.61 1.27 -28.89
CA ILE A 476 -19.90 1.46 -27.46
C ILE A 476 -21.28 0.98 -27.03
N PHE A 477 -22.21 0.77 -27.96
CA PHE A 477 -23.60 0.42 -27.63
C PHE A 477 -23.85 -1.08 -27.71
N THR A 478 -23.26 -1.76 -28.70
CA THR A 478 -23.52 -3.20 -28.89
C THR A 478 -22.48 -4.11 -28.26
N GLN A 479 -21.28 -3.59 -27.96
CA GLN A 479 -20.16 -4.36 -27.42
C GLN A 479 -19.72 -3.85 -26.05
N PRO A 480 -19.11 -4.71 -25.21
CA PRO A 480 -18.52 -4.32 -23.93
C PRO A 480 -17.19 -3.54 -24.08
N THR A 481 -17.10 -2.67 -25.10
CA THR A 481 -15.91 -1.89 -25.46
C THR A 481 -15.39 -1.02 -24.32
N LEU A 482 -16.29 -0.35 -23.58
CA LEU A 482 -15.90 0.48 -22.45
C LEU A 482 -15.39 -0.34 -21.26
N TRP A 483 -15.87 -1.59 -21.10
CA TRP A 483 -15.33 -2.51 -20.10
C TRP A 483 -13.90 -2.91 -20.44
N TYR A 484 -13.63 -3.25 -21.70
CA TYR A 484 -12.28 -3.52 -22.18
C TYR A 484 -11.36 -2.30 -22.13
N ALA A 485 -11.92 -1.10 -22.29
CA ALA A 485 -11.20 0.16 -22.07
C ALA A 485 -10.83 0.36 -20.59
N ALA A 486 -11.71 -0.02 -19.66
CA ALA A 486 -11.42 0.03 -18.24
C ALA A 486 -10.27 -0.91 -17.86
N ILE A 487 -10.20 -2.11 -18.45
CA ILE A 487 -9.07 -3.04 -18.27
C ILE A 487 -7.75 -2.39 -18.71
N ALA A 488 -7.72 -1.71 -19.86
CA ALA A 488 -6.54 -0.93 -20.26
C ALA A 488 -6.17 0.17 -19.24
N GLY A 489 -7.17 0.85 -18.67
CA GLY A 489 -6.99 1.83 -17.60
C GLY A 489 -6.35 1.22 -16.34
N VAL A 490 -6.75 0.00 -15.96
CA VAL A 490 -6.12 -0.73 -14.86
C VAL A 490 -4.66 -1.07 -15.19
N TRP A 491 -4.37 -1.53 -16.41
CA TRP A 491 -2.99 -1.82 -16.81
C TRP A 491 -2.10 -0.58 -16.91
N LEU A 492 -2.64 0.57 -17.31
CA LEU A 492 -1.95 1.86 -17.23
C LEU A 492 -1.56 2.21 -15.79
N PHE A 493 -2.47 2.03 -14.85
CA PHE A 493 -2.18 2.20 -13.42
C PHE A 493 -1.10 1.21 -12.93
N CYS A 494 -1.25 -0.08 -13.26
CA CYS A 494 -0.27 -1.10 -12.89
C CYS A 494 1.13 -0.80 -13.46
N SER A 495 1.20 -0.30 -14.71
CA SER A 495 2.46 0.14 -15.34
C SER A 495 3.14 1.25 -14.53
N GLY A 496 2.39 2.20 -13.97
CA GLY A 496 2.93 3.24 -13.08
C GLY A 496 3.54 2.67 -11.80
N ILE A 497 2.89 1.69 -11.17
CA ILE A 497 3.45 0.97 -9.99
C ILE A 497 4.73 0.24 -10.36
N ILE A 498 4.71 -0.49 -11.48
CA ILE A 498 5.86 -1.25 -11.99
C ILE A 498 7.04 -0.30 -12.27
N ALA A 499 6.77 0.86 -12.88
CA ALA A 499 7.80 1.87 -13.10
C ALA A 499 8.42 2.33 -11.78
N GLY A 500 7.60 2.70 -10.79
CA GLY A 500 8.10 3.08 -9.46
C GLY A 500 8.89 1.96 -8.77
N PHE A 501 8.50 0.70 -8.93
CA PHE A 501 9.25 -0.45 -8.42
C PHE A 501 10.63 -0.58 -9.08
N PHE A 502 10.72 -0.42 -10.40
CA PHE A 502 11.98 -0.55 -11.12
C PHE A 502 12.89 0.67 -10.94
N ASP A 503 12.36 1.89 -10.82
CA ASP A 503 13.12 3.09 -10.43
C ASP A 503 13.77 2.88 -9.05
N ASN A 504 12.95 2.48 -8.08
CA ASN A 504 13.39 2.09 -6.74
C ASN A 504 14.44 0.98 -6.76
N ARG A 505 14.25 -0.03 -7.62
CA ARG A 505 15.21 -1.12 -7.79
C ARG A 505 16.52 -0.64 -8.41
N SER A 506 16.49 0.37 -9.28
CA SER A 506 17.69 0.93 -9.90
C SER A 506 18.60 1.61 -8.87
N ASP A 507 18.00 2.37 -7.96
CA ASP A 507 18.68 2.92 -6.78
C ASP A 507 19.14 1.78 -5.90
N TYR A 508 18.26 0.81 -5.61
CA TYR A 508 18.57 -0.31 -4.75
C TYR A 508 19.72 -1.20 -5.27
N LEU A 509 19.92 -1.34 -6.57
CA LEU A 509 21.03 -2.14 -7.08
C LEU A 509 22.30 -1.32 -7.31
N ASP A 510 22.26 -0.02 -7.02
CA ASP A 510 23.24 0.96 -7.46
C ASP A 510 23.56 0.72 -8.94
N LEU A 511 22.49 0.73 -9.76
CA LEU A 511 22.53 0.27 -11.15
C LEU A 511 23.59 1.03 -11.95
N ARG A 512 23.79 2.31 -11.62
CA ARG A 512 24.84 3.17 -12.16
C ARG A 512 26.22 2.54 -11.98
N ASN A 513 26.64 2.23 -10.76
CA ASN A 513 27.95 1.62 -10.54
C ASN A 513 27.99 0.18 -11.01
N ARG A 514 26.91 -0.59 -10.81
CA ARG A 514 26.83 -2.01 -11.17
C ARG A 514 27.00 -2.26 -12.68
N LEU A 515 26.35 -1.46 -13.53
CA LEU A 515 26.47 -1.63 -14.98
C LEU A 515 27.84 -1.22 -15.50
N THR A 516 28.54 -0.27 -14.85
CA THR A 516 29.93 0.07 -15.25
C THR A 516 30.95 -1.02 -14.96
N VAL A 517 30.66 -1.96 -14.06
CA VAL A 517 31.56 -3.09 -13.75
C VAL A 517 31.08 -4.43 -14.29
N ASN A 518 29.92 -4.48 -14.96
CA ASN A 518 29.32 -5.71 -15.45
C ASN A 518 30.22 -6.44 -16.48
N PRO A 519 30.59 -7.72 -16.26
CA PRO A 519 31.54 -8.45 -17.12
C PRO A 519 31.13 -8.55 -18.59
N PHE A 520 29.83 -8.68 -18.87
CA PHE A 520 29.32 -8.77 -20.24
C PHE A 520 29.39 -7.40 -20.94
N LEU A 521 28.93 -6.34 -20.27
CA LEU A 521 29.03 -4.97 -20.79
C LEU A 521 30.49 -4.52 -20.98
N ARG A 522 31.43 -5.04 -20.16
CA ARG A 522 32.87 -4.82 -20.37
C ARG A 522 33.38 -5.42 -21.68
N LYS A 523 32.81 -6.54 -22.13
CA LYS A 523 33.19 -7.20 -23.38
C LYS A 523 32.61 -6.50 -24.61
N ILE A 524 31.39 -5.97 -24.51
CA ILE A 524 30.66 -5.43 -25.67
C ILE A 524 30.74 -3.90 -25.82
N MET A 525 31.13 -3.16 -24.78
CA MET A 525 31.11 -1.69 -24.79
C MET A 525 32.38 -1.05 -24.20
N PRO A 526 32.93 -0.01 -24.87
CA PRO A 526 33.97 0.87 -24.31
C PRO A 526 33.54 1.53 -22.98
N ALA A 527 34.52 1.88 -22.14
CA ALA A 527 34.26 2.42 -20.81
C ALA A 527 33.39 3.68 -20.79
N ALA A 528 33.61 4.62 -21.71
CA ALA A 528 32.85 5.87 -21.80
C ALA A 528 31.37 5.64 -22.16
N LEU A 529 31.10 4.79 -23.15
CA LEU A 529 29.73 4.42 -23.55
C LEU A 529 29.04 3.62 -22.46
N ARG A 530 29.76 2.73 -21.77
CA ARG A 530 29.21 1.96 -20.66
C ARG A 530 28.81 2.85 -19.48
N LYS A 531 29.57 3.90 -19.19
CA LYS A 531 29.21 4.90 -18.16
C LYS A 531 27.93 5.65 -18.53
N HIS A 532 27.82 6.15 -19.76
CA HIS A 532 26.61 6.82 -20.24
C HIS A 532 25.41 5.87 -20.24
N PHE A 533 25.58 4.63 -20.70
CA PHE A 533 24.52 3.63 -20.66
C PHE A 533 24.09 3.31 -19.23
N ALA A 534 25.04 3.17 -18.30
CA ALA A 534 24.73 2.90 -16.89
C ALA A 534 23.96 4.05 -16.24
N GLU A 535 24.34 5.29 -16.53
CA GLU A 535 23.66 6.49 -16.05
C GLU A 535 22.26 6.64 -16.66
N TYR A 536 22.13 6.42 -17.97
CA TYR A 536 20.84 6.44 -18.65
C TYR A 536 19.90 5.35 -18.11
N MET A 537 20.39 4.11 -17.97
CA MET A 537 19.63 3.01 -17.39
C MET A 537 19.20 3.33 -15.96
N HIS A 538 20.09 3.80 -15.10
CA HIS A 538 19.73 4.18 -13.74
C HIS A 538 18.64 5.25 -13.69
N ASN A 539 18.71 6.27 -14.54
CA ASN A 539 17.73 7.35 -14.54
C ASN A 539 16.38 6.98 -15.21
N HIS A 540 16.35 5.98 -16.11
CA HIS A 540 15.17 5.65 -16.92
C HIS A 540 14.66 4.21 -16.75
N TYR A 541 15.23 3.42 -15.83
CA TYR A 541 14.93 1.98 -15.74
C TYR A 541 13.45 1.71 -15.50
N GLY A 542 12.82 2.44 -14.58
CA GLY A 542 11.40 2.28 -14.29
C GLY A 542 10.53 2.73 -15.45
N SER A 543 10.82 3.87 -16.07
CA SER A 543 10.06 4.32 -17.24
C SER A 543 10.12 3.31 -18.40
N LEU A 544 11.30 2.77 -18.69
CA LEU A 544 11.49 1.75 -19.73
C LEU A 544 10.75 0.46 -19.42
N MET A 545 10.94 -0.09 -18.21
CA MET A 545 10.27 -1.33 -17.80
C MET A 545 8.75 -1.15 -17.70
N GLY A 546 8.28 -0.01 -17.21
CA GLY A 546 6.86 0.32 -17.15
C GLY A 546 6.22 0.39 -18.54
N ASN A 547 6.89 1.03 -19.51
CA ASN A 547 6.45 1.07 -20.91
C ASN A 547 6.46 -0.33 -21.56
N PHE A 548 7.54 -1.08 -21.36
CA PHE A 548 7.69 -2.42 -21.91
C PHE A 548 6.60 -3.36 -21.40
N ILE A 549 6.41 -3.43 -20.08
CA ILE A 549 5.41 -4.30 -19.45
C ILE A 549 4.00 -3.84 -19.81
N PHE A 550 3.75 -2.53 -19.93
CA PHE A 550 2.46 -2.04 -20.41
C PHE A 550 2.14 -2.58 -21.81
N GLY A 551 3.08 -2.51 -22.75
CA GLY A 551 2.90 -3.07 -24.09
C GLY A 551 2.69 -4.59 -24.09
N MET A 552 3.46 -5.32 -23.28
CA MET A 552 3.27 -6.76 -23.10
C MET A 552 1.87 -7.11 -22.57
N LEU A 553 1.37 -6.37 -21.57
CA LEU A 553 0.02 -6.55 -21.03
C LEU A 553 -1.05 -6.29 -22.08
N LEU A 554 -0.92 -5.22 -22.88
CA LEU A 554 -1.84 -4.93 -23.97
C LEU A 554 -1.87 -6.04 -25.04
N GLY A 555 -0.71 -6.63 -25.37
CA GLY A 555 -0.60 -7.67 -26.38
C GLY A 555 -1.05 -9.05 -25.92
N MET A 556 -0.86 -9.38 -24.64
CA MET A 556 -1.10 -10.74 -24.12
C MET A 556 -2.45 -10.95 -23.43
N THR A 557 -3.17 -9.88 -23.05
CA THR A 557 -4.42 -10.05 -22.27
C THR A 557 -5.50 -10.82 -23.02
N GLY A 558 -5.63 -10.63 -24.33
CA GLY A 558 -6.58 -11.41 -25.14
C GLY A 558 -6.31 -12.92 -25.08
N PHE A 559 -5.03 -13.32 -25.11
CA PHE A 559 -4.65 -14.72 -24.94
C PHE A 559 -5.00 -15.27 -23.55
N PHE A 560 -4.74 -14.51 -22.48
CA PHE A 560 -5.13 -14.95 -21.13
C PHE A 560 -6.65 -15.05 -20.98
N GLY A 561 -7.43 -14.17 -21.63
CA GLY A 561 -8.88 -14.30 -21.75
C GLY A 561 -9.27 -15.64 -22.36
N HIS A 562 -8.72 -15.95 -23.52
CA HIS A 562 -8.98 -17.21 -24.22
C HIS A 562 -8.56 -18.44 -23.38
N LEU A 563 -7.38 -18.40 -22.74
CA LEU A 563 -6.86 -19.51 -21.94
C LEU A 563 -7.73 -19.84 -20.72
N PHE A 564 -8.25 -18.82 -20.03
CA PHE A 564 -9.10 -18.99 -18.85
C PHE A 564 -10.59 -19.04 -19.17
N ASN A 565 -10.96 -19.04 -20.46
CA ASN A 565 -12.34 -18.94 -20.93
C ASN A 565 -13.09 -17.73 -20.34
N LEU A 566 -12.37 -16.61 -20.20
CA LEU A 566 -12.89 -15.34 -19.72
C LEU A 566 -13.04 -14.38 -20.90
N PRO A 567 -14.12 -13.58 -20.98
CA PRO A 567 -14.27 -12.55 -22.00
C PRO A 567 -13.35 -11.37 -21.68
N LEU A 568 -12.04 -11.55 -21.82
CA LEU A 568 -11.03 -10.50 -21.61
C LEU A 568 -10.48 -10.05 -22.96
N ASP A 569 -10.60 -8.75 -23.22
CA ASP A 569 -10.00 -8.06 -24.35
C ASP A 569 -9.59 -6.65 -23.89
N ILE A 570 -8.80 -5.94 -24.69
CA ILE A 570 -8.33 -4.60 -24.36
C ILE A 570 -8.58 -3.61 -25.49
N ARG A 571 -9.11 -2.45 -25.12
CA ARG A 571 -9.29 -1.30 -26.01
C ARG A 571 -8.50 -0.11 -25.46
N HIS A 572 -7.59 0.41 -26.27
CA HIS A 572 -6.77 1.56 -25.89
C HIS A 572 -6.85 2.62 -26.99
N VAL A 573 -7.12 3.86 -26.59
CA VAL A 573 -7.44 4.97 -27.51
C VAL A 573 -6.46 5.09 -28.68
N ALA A 574 -5.16 5.01 -28.42
CA ALA A 574 -4.16 5.21 -29.46
C ALA A 574 -4.17 4.12 -30.54
N PHE A 575 -4.34 2.85 -30.17
CA PHE A 575 -4.45 1.75 -31.14
C PHE A 575 -5.81 1.74 -31.82
N SER A 576 -6.89 2.02 -31.09
CA SER A 576 -8.23 2.15 -31.66
C SER A 576 -8.29 3.28 -32.70
N SER A 577 -7.52 4.36 -32.51
CA SER A 577 -7.37 5.44 -33.49
C SER A 577 -6.69 4.97 -34.78
N ALA A 578 -5.52 4.33 -34.67
CA ALA A 578 -4.81 3.80 -35.83
C ALA A 578 -5.67 2.78 -36.60
N ASN A 579 -6.33 1.85 -35.88
CA ASN A 579 -7.20 0.85 -36.48
C ASN A 579 -8.41 1.46 -37.19
N LEU A 580 -9.01 2.53 -36.63
CA LEU A 580 -10.06 3.28 -37.31
C LEU A 580 -9.55 3.91 -38.62
N GLY A 581 -8.34 4.47 -38.62
CA GLY A 581 -7.71 4.98 -39.85
C GLY A 581 -7.52 3.90 -40.92
N TYR A 582 -7.01 2.72 -40.53
CA TYR A 582 -6.86 1.59 -41.45
C TYR A 582 -8.21 1.09 -41.99
N ALA A 583 -9.22 0.97 -41.13
CA ALA A 583 -10.57 0.51 -41.48
C ALA A 583 -11.31 1.51 -42.37
N ALA A 584 -11.16 2.82 -42.11
CA ALA A 584 -11.84 3.86 -42.85
C ALA A 584 -11.47 3.86 -44.34
N VAL A 585 -10.18 3.70 -44.64
CA VAL A 585 -9.69 3.65 -46.02
C VAL A 585 -9.90 2.28 -46.66
N SER A 586 -9.65 1.18 -45.93
CA SER A 586 -9.75 -0.17 -46.52
C SER A 586 -11.17 -0.62 -46.79
N GLY A 587 -12.14 -0.15 -45.99
CA GLY A 587 -13.53 -0.56 -46.07
C GLY A 587 -14.50 0.48 -46.62
N ASP A 588 -14.00 1.65 -47.04
CA ASP A 588 -14.79 2.80 -47.53
C ASP A 588 -16.08 3.03 -46.71
N ILE A 589 -15.91 3.14 -45.39
CA ILE A 589 -17.02 3.03 -44.42
C ILE A 589 -18.00 4.23 -44.45
N GLY A 590 -17.67 5.28 -45.20
CA GLY A 590 -18.42 6.53 -45.26
C GLY A 590 -18.26 7.44 -44.04
N ALA A 591 -18.63 8.71 -44.21
CA ALA A 591 -18.42 9.75 -43.19
C ALA A 591 -19.18 9.50 -41.88
N ALA A 592 -20.42 8.98 -41.96
CA ALA A 592 -21.24 8.72 -40.78
C ALA A 592 -20.64 7.62 -39.88
N ALA A 593 -20.20 6.50 -40.46
CA ALA A 593 -19.55 5.43 -39.71
C ALA A 593 -18.19 5.86 -39.13
N PHE A 594 -17.44 6.69 -39.87
CA PHE A 594 -16.20 7.28 -39.37
C PHE A 594 -16.42 8.18 -38.16
N ILE A 595 -17.41 9.08 -38.20
CA ILE A 595 -17.76 9.95 -37.06
C ILE A 595 -18.21 9.11 -35.86
N TYR A 596 -19.04 8.09 -36.09
CA TYR A 596 -19.45 7.16 -35.04
C TYR A 596 -18.25 6.43 -34.41
N GLY A 597 -17.34 5.93 -35.24
CA GLY A 597 -16.10 5.30 -34.79
C GLY A 597 -15.22 6.27 -33.99
N MET A 598 -15.13 7.54 -34.40
CA MET A 598 -14.40 8.58 -33.68
C MET A 598 -14.98 8.81 -32.28
N ILE A 599 -16.30 8.86 -32.14
CA ILE A 599 -16.98 8.95 -30.83
C ILE A 599 -16.58 7.76 -29.95
N GLY A 600 -16.60 6.55 -30.51
CA GLY A 600 -16.15 5.34 -29.81
C GLY A 600 -14.70 5.40 -29.34
N VAL A 601 -13.78 5.83 -30.21
CA VAL A 601 -12.36 6.02 -29.88
C VAL A 601 -12.16 7.03 -28.75
N LEU A 602 -12.86 8.17 -28.79
CA LEU A 602 -12.79 9.19 -27.74
C LEU A 602 -13.38 8.70 -26.41
N ALA A 603 -14.46 7.93 -26.46
CA ALA A 603 -15.05 7.30 -25.27
C ALA A 603 -14.09 6.28 -24.63
N ILE A 604 -13.42 5.45 -25.42
CA ILE A 604 -12.36 4.54 -24.96
C ILE A 604 -11.27 5.32 -24.24
N GLY A 605 -10.76 6.41 -24.83
CA GLY A 605 -9.73 7.25 -24.22
C GLY A 605 -10.15 7.89 -22.92
N THR A 606 -11.41 8.34 -22.84
CA THR A 606 -11.99 8.90 -21.62
C THR A 606 -12.01 7.86 -20.50
N VAL A 607 -12.44 6.63 -20.79
CA VAL A 607 -12.43 5.53 -19.80
C VAL A 607 -11.01 5.12 -19.40
N ASN A 608 -10.09 4.99 -20.36
CA ASN A 608 -8.67 4.69 -20.08
C ASN A 608 -8.09 5.69 -19.05
N LEU A 609 -8.37 6.99 -19.25
CA LEU A 609 -7.91 8.08 -18.40
C LEU A 609 -8.57 8.09 -17.03
N ILE A 610 -9.90 8.01 -16.96
CA ILE A 610 -10.65 8.10 -15.69
C ILE A 610 -10.26 6.92 -14.79
N VAL A 611 -10.26 5.70 -15.32
CA VAL A 611 -9.99 4.51 -14.51
C VAL A 611 -8.57 4.51 -13.97
N SER A 612 -7.57 4.82 -14.81
CA SER A 612 -6.17 4.89 -14.39
C SER A 612 -5.92 5.98 -13.35
N PHE A 613 -6.48 7.18 -13.57
CA PHE A 613 -6.34 8.32 -12.66
C PHE A 613 -7.01 8.08 -11.31
N VAL A 614 -8.27 7.63 -11.29
CA VAL A 614 -9.02 7.38 -10.05
C VAL A 614 -8.31 6.33 -9.20
N LEU A 615 -7.81 5.25 -9.82
CA LEU A 615 -7.10 4.20 -9.11
C LEU A 615 -5.76 4.69 -8.54
N ALA A 616 -5.01 5.48 -9.32
CA ALA A 616 -3.77 6.11 -8.85
C ALA A 616 -4.01 7.07 -7.69
N LEU A 617 -4.98 7.97 -7.81
CA LEU A 617 -5.34 8.93 -6.77
C LEU A 617 -5.83 8.22 -5.50
N TYR A 618 -6.66 7.19 -5.64
CA TYR A 618 -7.17 6.40 -4.53
C TYR A 618 -6.04 5.75 -3.72
N VAL A 619 -5.08 5.11 -4.39
CA VAL A 619 -3.94 4.48 -3.73
C VAL A 619 -3.02 5.51 -3.09
N ALA A 620 -2.76 6.62 -3.78
CA ALA A 620 -1.92 7.71 -3.28
C ALA A 620 -2.47 8.35 -2.00
N LEU A 621 -3.76 8.71 -1.97
CA LEU A 621 -4.38 9.31 -0.79
C LEU A 621 -4.45 8.34 0.39
N ARG A 622 -4.76 7.07 0.13
CA ARG A 622 -4.84 6.04 1.17
C ARG A 622 -3.48 5.75 1.82
N SER A 623 -2.39 5.97 1.09
CA SER A 623 -1.01 5.84 1.59
C SER A 623 -0.70 6.79 2.76
N ARG A 624 -1.27 7.99 2.72
CA ARG A 624 -1.01 9.08 3.69
C ARG A 624 -2.03 9.11 4.83
N GLY A 625 -2.93 8.14 4.89
CA GLY A 625 -4.00 8.11 5.89
C GLY A 625 -5.06 9.20 5.69
N THR A 626 -5.02 9.91 4.56
CA THR A 626 -6.02 10.90 4.17
C THR A 626 -7.14 10.22 3.39
N GLU A 627 -8.37 10.42 3.81
CA GLU A 627 -9.55 9.97 3.06
C GLU A 627 -10.18 11.18 2.37
N ILE A 628 -10.69 10.97 1.15
CA ILE A 628 -11.46 12.02 0.49
C ILE A 628 -12.79 12.08 1.21
N SER A 629 -13.02 13.18 1.93
CA SER A 629 -14.22 13.36 2.75
C SER A 629 -15.52 13.22 1.94
N SER A 630 -15.50 13.56 0.65
CA SER A 630 -16.60 13.28 -0.30
C SER A 630 -16.14 13.42 -1.76
N MET A 631 -16.22 12.34 -2.54
CA MET A 631 -16.02 12.39 -4.00
C MET A 631 -17.01 13.32 -4.71
N SER A 632 -18.22 13.46 -4.16
CA SER A 632 -19.22 14.38 -4.70
C SER A 632 -18.78 15.84 -4.58
N ASN A 633 -18.10 16.23 -3.49
CA ASN A 633 -17.63 17.61 -3.30
C ASN A 633 -16.48 17.96 -4.24
N LEU A 634 -15.57 17.02 -4.47
CA LEU A 634 -14.50 17.14 -5.45
C LEU A 634 -15.06 17.38 -6.86
N ILE A 635 -16.02 16.54 -7.30
CA ILE A 635 -16.66 16.68 -8.61
C ILE A 635 -17.42 18.01 -8.71
N LYS A 636 -18.13 18.43 -7.66
CA LYS A 636 -18.81 19.73 -7.62
C LYS A 636 -17.84 20.90 -7.76
N ASN A 637 -16.68 20.85 -7.11
CA ASN A 637 -15.67 21.90 -7.20
C ASN A 637 -15.01 21.95 -8.58
N VAL A 638 -14.73 20.79 -9.18
CA VAL A 638 -14.27 20.70 -10.58
C VAL A 638 -15.32 21.31 -11.50
N TRP A 639 -16.59 20.92 -11.36
CA TRP A 639 -17.67 21.42 -12.20
C TRP A 639 -17.90 22.92 -12.03
N ALA A 640 -17.80 23.45 -10.80
CA ALA A 640 -17.88 24.88 -10.54
C ALA A 640 -16.75 25.65 -11.24
N GLN A 641 -15.50 25.19 -11.15
CA GLN A 641 -14.36 25.82 -11.83
C GLN A 641 -14.48 25.73 -13.35
N VAL A 642 -14.89 24.58 -13.88
CA VAL A 642 -15.15 24.36 -15.33
C VAL A 642 -16.25 25.27 -15.85
N LYS A 643 -17.36 25.40 -15.11
CA LYS A 643 -18.46 26.30 -15.49
C LYS A 643 -18.02 27.76 -15.52
N THR A 644 -17.08 28.14 -14.67
CA THR A 644 -16.56 29.51 -14.58
C THR A 644 -15.67 29.84 -15.78
N ASN A 645 -14.89 28.88 -16.30
CA ASN A 645 -14.10 29.06 -17.50
C ASN A 645 -13.89 27.73 -18.25
N PRO A 646 -14.80 27.36 -19.18
CA PRO A 646 -14.75 26.07 -19.85
C PRO A 646 -13.52 25.91 -20.75
N LEU A 647 -12.94 27.03 -21.21
CA LEU A 647 -11.72 27.03 -22.02
C LEU A 647 -10.49 26.56 -21.23
N GLN A 648 -10.50 26.62 -19.89
CA GLN A 648 -9.37 26.16 -19.05
C GLN A 648 -9.13 24.65 -19.10
N LEU A 649 -10.17 23.87 -19.44
CA LEU A 649 -10.08 22.41 -19.61
C LEU A 649 -9.25 22.01 -20.83
N VAL A 650 -9.17 22.87 -21.84
CA VAL A 650 -8.56 22.53 -23.14
C VAL A 650 -7.40 23.46 -23.45
N TYR A 651 -7.43 24.73 -23.05
CA TYR A 651 -6.38 25.70 -23.34
C TYR A 651 -5.81 26.35 -22.06
N PRO A 652 -4.52 26.71 -22.05
CA PRO A 652 -3.94 27.49 -20.96
C PRO A 652 -4.44 28.94 -21.06
N VAL A 653 -5.45 29.27 -20.25
CA VAL A 653 -5.94 30.65 -20.10
C VAL A 653 -5.23 31.28 -18.89
N GLN A 654 -4.38 32.29 -19.13
CA GLN A 654 -3.79 33.06 -18.03
C GLN A 654 -4.90 33.83 -17.31
N ILE A 655 -5.11 33.55 -16.03
CA ILE A 655 -5.94 34.41 -15.17
C ILE A 655 -5.06 35.62 -14.83
N PRO A 656 -5.46 36.87 -15.12
CA PRO A 656 -4.73 38.04 -14.66
C PRO A 656 -4.62 37.96 -13.15
N SER A 657 -3.40 38.02 -12.62
CA SER A 657 -3.18 38.05 -11.17
C SER A 657 -3.91 39.25 -10.60
N SER A 658 -5.03 39.04 -9.90
CA SER A 658 -5.68 40.07 -9.12
C SER A 658 -4.65 40.65 -8.15
N ALA A 659 -4.43 41.96 -8.25
CA ALA A 659 -3.45 42.73 -7.49
C ALA A 659 -3.43 42.34 -6.01
N ASN A 660 -2.25 41.94 -5.53
CA ASN A 660 -1.98 41.86 -4.09
C ASN A 660 -2.30 43.21 -3.47
N GLY A 661 -3.20 43.20 -2.49
CA GLY A 661 -3.51 44.38 -1.69
C GLY A 661 -2.24 44.91 -1.02
N ASN A 662 -2.06 46.22 -1.14
CA ASN A 662 -1.06 47.00 -0.42
C ASN A 662 -1.11 46.71 1.09
N GLY A 663 -0.16 45.90 1.57
CA GLY A 663 0.24 45.94 2.97
C GLY A 663 1.00 47.24 3.20
N LYS A 664 0.39 48.17 3.93
CA LYS A 664 1.05 49.39 4.41
C LYS A 664 2.24 49.00 5.28
N ASP A 665 3.41 49.43 4.83
CA ASP A 665 4.65 49.44 5.57
C ASP A 665 4.57 50.53 6.65
N ASN A 666 4.33 50.15 7.91
CA ASN A 666 4.50 51.05 9.05
C ASN A 666 5.94 50.93 9.53
N GLY A 667 6.81 51.78 8.98
CA GLY A 667 8.14 52.03 9.53
C GLY A 667 8.04 52.93 10.76
N ASP A 668 8.27 52.35 11.93
CA ASP A 668 8.51 53.09 13.17
C ASP A 668 9.82 53.90 13.05
N GLN A 669 9.67 55.22 12.96
CA GLN A 669 10.68 56.17 13.44
C GLN A 669 10.53 56.30 14.95
N LYS A 670 11.63 56.08 15.70
CA LYS A 670 11.92 56.86 16.92
C LYS A 670 13.38 56.74 17.32
N SER A 671 14.14 57.78 16.97
CA SER A 671 15.26 58.29 17.75
C SER A 671 14.72 59.39 18.68
N HIS A 672 14.71 59.12 19.98
CA HIS A 672 15.00 60.02 21.12
C HIS A 672 14.42 59.42 22.40
#